data_AF-A0A9W7UQX8-F1
#
_entry.id   AF-A0A9W7UQX8-F1
#
_cell.length_a   1.000
_cell.length_b   1.000
_cell.length_c   1.000
_cell.angle_alpha   90.00
_cell.angle_beta   90.00
_cell.angle_gamma   90.00
#
_symmetry.space_group_name_H-M   'P 1'
#
loop_
_entity.id
_entity.type
_entity.pdbx_description
1 polymer ?
#
loop_
_entity_poly.entity_id
_entity_poly.type
_entity_poly.pdbx_seq_one_letter_code
_entity_poly.pdbx_strand_id
1 'polypeptide(L)'
;MEKFFHLFLIFAFIFTSFFSLPVNNVIATDSYSNSPYVELHSDSSTTKVSIDKYFSSYDEPSFNSTKNTDYVPQTVTVYKTLPSGWMLIDTHLGKKWIAPDGFKMALLLPFDAYHGPSYDSRIVTGFAAQTVTVHDEKPNGWMLIDTYLGKKWIIPTEGIRKLVDREFKVYKGPTFDSTSESNFSSQSPLTLAETTDNWRLIKTYLGNRWVKAEGERSPIHHLFWVFTEPSILASKVELFSQQSVTVFDRLPNGWLLIKTYRGNHWVKPDIKGFHTIENHTYYTDETGELYTGRKYIDEKRKWYEFNNQGRLIIKTGWQTVNGKKVYHSFSDYGMLANRFTEINGITYEFDINGYLVEDQSSKDNITIGELEAQLLSYFKANNLPYKVGTPEYYTYLKTQLLEHSDLKLAKHPSYPRILVYAVEYLYERGLIEEKINSNESLSYAPFTFNMNHIAHKTIKDIENEGQQLEQELQMAQVQTQKEHEKSQQIQEQQQELIRQKQDLESKHQEQQQNLIHQKQNLENEHQEQQDTKNTQTIEEQQHDLKKIQTEEIQKIEEQQQNLKTQLQTFNASSRYNAQDAVNYALKWAWVNNPTYINWDLRGGDCANFVSQALYAGGINMREPSPLPNRTITDGDYWFGHTWRINRVSSSWINAHKFYQYWSKHVSKSETLSPMQIFHDMRPGDVLQYKSVKGGKVWHTLMVTDRDSSNKRTIYITQHTPPRKNKDYAEIDKDNSDHGDSKWVQYFFTRL
;
A
#
# COMPACT_ATOMS: atom_id res chain seq x y z
N MET A 1 -1.27 17.00 30.39
CA MET A 1 -0.33 17.04 29.24
C MET A 1 0.22 15.70 28.69
N GLU A 2 0.33 14.57 29.44
CA GLU A 2 0.51 13.22 28.82
C GLU A 2 -0.57 12.94 27.75
N LYS A 3 -1.77 13.50 27.98
CA LYS A 3 -2.84 13.62 27.00
C LYS A 3 -2.58 14.43 25.75
N PHE A 4 -1.74 15.45 25.76
CA PHE A 4 -1.44 16.20 24.54
C PHE A 4 -0.48 15.41 23.65
N PHE A 5 0.40 14.59 24.23
CA PHE A 5 1.22 13.65 23.47
C PHE A 5 0.45 12.39 23.08
N HIS A 6 -0.52 11.92 23.89
CA HIS A 6 -1.41 10.81 23.54
C HIS A 6 -2.55 11.20 22.59
N LEU A 7 -3.16 12.39 22.68
CA LEU A 7 -4.02 12.93 21.62
C LEU A 7 -3.20 13.19 20.36
N PHE A 8 -1.96 13.70 20.46
CA PHE A 8 -1.08 13.86 19.31
C PHE A 8 -0.58 12.50 18.76
N LEU A 9 -0.44 11.45 19.56
CA LEU A 9 -0.15 10.08 19.10
C LEU A 9 -1.39 9.39 18.53
N ILE A 10 -2.58 9.62 19.09
CA ILE A 10 -3.87 9.20 18.55
C ILE A 10 -4.10 9.90 17.19
N PHE A 11 -3.80 11.21 17.08
CA PHE A 11 -3.88 11.97 15.83
C PHE A 11 -2.72 11.69 14.84
N ALA A 12 -1.50 11.40 15.31
CA ALA A 12 -0.36 11.03 14.47
C ALA A 12 -0.51 9.60 13.92
N PHE A 13 -1.09 8.66 14.67
CA PHE A 13 -1.45 7.33 14.15
C PHE A 13 -2.55 7.39 13.08
N ILE A 14 -3.47 8.36 13.19
CA ILE A 14 -4.49 8.64 12.17
C ILE A 14 -3.86 9.22 10.88
N PHE A 15 -2.67 9.84 10.94
CA PHE A 15 -2.03 10.51 9.79
C PHE A 15 -0.80 9.80 9.19
N THR A 16 -0.05 8.98 9.94
CA THR A 16 1.07 8.18 9.37
C THR A 16 0.61 6.98 8.53
N SER A 17 -0.70 6.75 8.43
CA SER A 17 -1.31 5.77 7.52
C SER A 17 -1.54 6.33 6.11
N PHE A 18 -1.25 7.62 5.87
CA PHE A 18 -1.38 8.29 4.58
C PHE A 18 -0.05 8.95 4.20
N PHE A 19 0.95 8.17 3.80
CA PHE A 19 1.93 8.46 2.75
C PHE A 19 3.03 7.38 2.80
N SER A 20 2.79 6.31 2.04
CA SER A 20 3.84 5.48 1.47
C SER A 20 3.26 4.97 0.16
N LEU A 21 3.54 5.70 -0.92
CA LEU A 21 3.41 5.16 -2.27
C LEU A 21 4.65 4.31 -2.52
N PRO A 22 4.57 2.96 -2.54
CA PRO A 22 5.54 2.19 -3.29
C PRO A 22 5.34 2.52 -4.77
N VAL A 23 6.42 3.03 -5.38
CA VAL A 23 6.62 3.03 -6.82
C VAL A 23 6.51 1.57 -7.27
N ASN A 24 5.35 1.18 -7.82
CA ASN A 24 5.23 -0.08 -8.50
C ASN A 24 5.77 0.08 -9.91
N ASN A 25 6.94 -0.54 -10.11
CA ASN A 25 7.38 -1.07 -11.38
C ASN A 25 6.23 -1.79 -12.07
N VAL A 26 5.76 -1.23 -13.17
CA VAL A 26 4.94 -1.95 -14.14
C VAL A 26 5.88 -2.87 -14.92
N ILE A 27 5.93 -4.15 -14.53
CA ILE A 27 6.35 -5.20 -15.43
C ILE A 27 5.15 -5.47 -16.33
N ALA A 28 5.14 -4.80 -17.49
CA ALA A 28 4.32 -5.20 -18.61
C ALA A 28 5.03 -6.38 -19.29
N THR A 29 4.57 -7.60 -19.02
CA THR A 29 4.70 -8.67 -20.00
C THR A 29 3.61 -8.45 -21.03
N ASP A 30 4.00 -8.04 -22.25
CA ASP A 30 3.28 -8.51 -23.42
C ASP A 30 4.22 -8.61 -24.62
N SER A 31 4.14 -9.80 -25.18
CA SER A 31 4.82 -10.32 -26.34
C SER A 31 4.18 -9.81 -27.65
N TYR A 32 4.99 -9.83 -28.71
CA TYR A 32 4.62 -9.83 -30.13
C TYR A 32 4.18 -8.52 -30.80
N SER A 33 5.09 -8.06 -31.68
CA SER A 33 4.88 -7.63 -33.07
C SER A 33 3.60 -6.86 -33.42
N ASN A 34 3.76 -5.62 -33.89
CA ASN A 34 3.56 -5.34 -35.32
C ASN A 34 4.00 -3.94 -35.75
N SER A 35 4.62 -3.95 -36.92
CA SER A 35 5.08 -2.86 -37.77
C SER A 35 4.02 -1.78 -38.07
N PRO A 36 4.40 -0.49 -38.21
CA PRO A 36 3.52 0.50 -38.81
C PRO A 36 3.54 0.35 -40.33
N TYR A 37 2.47 -0.28 -40.84
CA TYR A 37 2.08 -0.16 -42.24
C TYR A 37 1.77 1.31 -42.57
N VAL A 38 2.61 1.91 -43.41
CA VAL A 38 2.20 3.01 -44.28
C VAL A 38 1.58 2.34 -45.52
N GLU A 39 0.26 2.39 -45.61
CA GLU A 39 -0.47 2.03 -46.83
C GLU A 39 -0.13 3.03 -47.94
N LEU A 40 0.60 2.55 -48.95
CA LEU A 40 0.68 3.18 -50.27
C LEU A 40 0.44 2.08 -51.31
N HIS A 41 -0.75 2.18 -51.90
CA HIS A 41 -1.21 1.69 -53.20
C HIS A 41 -0.84 0.27 -53.66
N SER A 42 -1.88 -0.54 -53.80
CA SER A 42 -1.94 -1.75 -54.60
C SER A 42 -1.66 -1.45 -56.08
N ASP A 43 -0.51 -1.91 -56.55
CA ASP A 43 -0.33 -2.34 -57.94
C ASP A 43 0.73 -3.45 -57.96
N SER A 44 0.28 -4.70 -57.95
CA SER A 44 1.16 -5.87 -58.03
C SER A 44 1.40 -6.27 -59.48
N SER A 45 2.21 -5.49 -60.20
CA SER A 45 2.92 -6.03 -61.36
C SER A 45 4.14 -6.81 -60.86
N THR A 46 3.98 -8.10 -60.61
CA THR A 46 5.13 -8.95 -60.27
C THR A 46 5.97 -9.16 -61.53
N THR A 47 7.29 -9.05 -61.38
CA THR A 47 8.23 -9.26 -62.50
C THR A 47 9.08 -10.49 -62.20
N LYS A 48 9.22 -11.40 -63.18
CA LYS A 48 10.17 -12.51 -63.09
C LYS A 48 11.55 -12.01 -63.48
N VAL A 49 12.53 -12.14 -62.58
CA VAL A 49 13.92 -11.75 -62.81
C VAL A 49 14.80 -12.98 -62.70
N SER A 50 15.62 -13.22 -63.73
CA SER A 50 16.61 -14.29 -63.71
C SER A 50 17.86 -13.81 -62.97
N ILE A 51 18.22 -14.47 -61.88
CA ILE A 51 19.47 -14.23 -61.15
C ILE A 51 20.43 -15.35 -61.50
N ASP A 52 21.54 -15.00 -62.14
CA ASP A 52 22.53 -15.92 -62.72
C ASP A 52 23.70 -16.27 -61.76
N LYS A 53 23.64 -15.80 -60.52
CA LYS A 53 24.65 -16.00 -59.48
C LYS A 53 24.03 -16.51 -58.17
N TYR A 54 24.87 -16.99 -57.27
CA TYR A 54 24.43 -17.31 -55.91
C TYR A 54 24.05 -16.04 -55.15
N PHE A 55 23.00 -16.09 -54.35
CA PHE A 55 22.55 -14.94 -53.54
C PHE A 55 21.95 -15.38 -52.22
N SER A 56 22.06 -14.54 -51.19
CA SER A 56 21.50 -14.77 -49.86
C SER A 56 20.21 -13.98 -49.65
N SER A 57 19.29 -14.49 -48.83
CA SER A 57 18.12 -13.77 -48.35
C SER A 57 18.21 -13.30 -46.90
N TYR A 58 17.47 -12.22 -46.63
CA TYR A 58 17.52 -11.46 -45.39
C TYR A 58 16.10 -11.04 -44.94
N ASP A 59 15.91 -10.90 -43.62
CA ASP A 59 14.64 -10.47 -43.03
C ASP A 59 14.34 -8.99 -43.34
N GLU A 60 15.36 -8.14 -43.41
CA GLU A 60 15.27 -6.70 -43.72
C GLU A 60 16.23 -6.34 -44.87
N PRO A 61 16.05 -5.20 -45.59
CA PRO A 61 16.93 -4.79 -46.69
C PRO A 61 18.28 -4.24 -46.16
N SER A 62 19.02 -5.08 -45.44
CA SER A 62 20.33 -4.81 -44.84
C SER A 62 21.14 -6.11 -44.69
N PHE A 63 22.44 -6.05 -44.98
CA PHE A 63 23.38 -7.16 -44.78
C PHE A 63 23.66 -7.48 -43.31
N ASN A 64 23.37 -6.57 -42.39
CA ASN A 64 23.45 -6.80 -40.94
C ASN A 64 22.17 -7.43 -40.35
N SER A 65 21.10 -7.60 -41.14
CA SER A 65 19.91 -8.31 -40.67
C SER A 65 20.13 -9.83 -40.68
N THR A 66 19.22 -10.57 -40.05
CA THR A 66 19.27 -12.03 -40.01
C THR A 66 19.38 -12.62 -41.42
N LYS A 67 20.54 -13.20 -41.73
CA LYS A 67 20.73 -13.99 -42.96
C LYS A 67 19.93 -15.29 -42.83
N ASN A 68 19.01 -15.55 -43.75
CA ASN A 68 18.14 -16.72 -43.69
C ASN A 68 18.75 -17.92 -44.44
N THR A 69 18.96 -17.81 -45.76
CA THR A 69 19.49 -18.93 -46.56
C THR A 69 20.17 -18.45 -47.85
N ASP A 70 20.97 -19.32 -48.44
CA ASP A 70 21.67 -19.11 -49.71
C ASP A 70 20.95 -19.86 -50.84
N TYR A 71 20.83 -19.20 -51.99
CA TYR A 71 20.18 -19.72 -53.18
C TYR A 71 21.18 -19.86 -54.32
N VAL A 72 21.00 -20.92 -55.10
CA VAL A 72 21.64 -21.10 -56.41
C VAL A 72 21.04 -20.13 -57.45
N PRO A 73 21.72 -19.87 -58.57
CA PRO A 73 21.16 -19.15 -59.70
C PRO A 73 19.77 -19.67 -60.09
N GLN A 74 18.77 -18.79 -60.11
CA GLN A 74 17.39 -19.15 -60.41
C GLN A 74 16.58 -17.91 -60.84
N THR A 75 15.43 -18.15 -61.48
CA THR A 75 14.45 -17.10 -61.74
C THR A 75 13.56 -16.88 -60.52
N VAL A 76 13.50 -15.65 -60.02
CA VAL A 76 12.69 -15.26 -58.86
C VAL A 76 11.57 -14.30 -59.24
N THR A 77 10.47 -14.35 -58.50
CA THR A 77 9.37 -13.39 -58.63
C THR A 77 9.62 -12.22 -57.69
N VAL A 78 9.76 -11.02 -58.26
CA VAL A 78 10.07 -9.79 -57.53
C VAL A 78 8.80 -8.98 -57.32
N TYR A 79 8.54 -8.62 -56.07
CA TYR A 79 7.38 -7.81 -55.66
C TYR A 79 7.72 -6.32 -55.59
N LYS A 80 8.94 -5.99 -55.14
CA LYS A 80 9.35 -4.61 -54.91
C LYS A 80 10.86 -4.50 -55.05
N THR A 81 11.32 -3.50 -55.79
CA THR A 81 12.74 -3.11 -55.84
C THR A 81 12.88 -1.72 -55.23
N LEU A 82 13.75 -1.57 -54.25
CA LEU A 82 14.07 -0.27 -53.65
C LEU A 82 15.06 0.49 -54.56
N PRO A 83 15.07 1.84 -54.52
CA PRO A 83 16.07 2.64 -55.22
C PRO A 83 17.53 2.28 -54.87
N SER A 84 17.75 1.71 -53.69
CA SER A 84 19.05 1.20 -53.25
C SER A 84 19.50 -0.05 -54.00
N GLY A 85 18.61 -0.80 -54.66
CA GLY A 85 18.90 -2.05 -55.37
C GLY A 85 18.39 -3.31 -54.65
N TRP A 86 17.87 -3.19 -53.42
CA TRP A 86 17.27 -4.30 -52.69
C TRP A 86 15.96 -4.75 -53.31
N MET A 87 15.77 -6.07 -53.45
CA MET A 87 14.60 -6.69 -54.07
C MET A 87 13.87 -7.57 -53.05
N LEU A 88 12.56 -7.41 -52.94
CA LEU A 88 11.69 -8.27 -52.13
C LEU A 88 11.16 -9.40 -53.01
N ILE A 89 11.50 -10.64 -52.68
CA ILE A 89 11.13 -11.84 -53.46
C ILE A 89 10.29 -12.81 -52.63
N ASP A 90 9.53 -13.67 -53.31
CA ASP A 90 8.92 -14.83 -52.65
C ASP A 90 9.95 -15.93 -52.40
N THR A 91 9.90 -16.52 -51.22
CA THR A 91 10.70 -17.68 -50.86
C THR A 91 9.86 -18.69 -50.08
N HIS A 92 10.35 -19.91 -49.91
CA HIS A 92 9.71 -20.91 -49.04
C HIS A 92 9.63 -20.49 -47.56
N LEU A 93 10.34 -19.42 -47.15
CA LEU A 93 10.32 -18.83 -45.81
C LEU A 93 9.43 -17.56 -45.74
N GLY A 94 8.62 -17.32 -46.77
CA GLY A 94 7.87 -16.08 -46.97
C GLY A 94 8.66 -15.02 -47.75
N LYS A 95 8.16 -13.79 -47.76
CA LYS A 95 8.78 -12.68 -48.49
C LYS A 95 10.10 -12.28 -47.83
N LYS A 96 11.20 -12.29 -48.58
CA LYS A 96 12.55 -11.96 -48.09
C LYS A 96 13.27 -10.98 -49.01
N TRP A 97 14.17 -10.20 -48.42
CA TRP A 97 14.98 -9.21 -49.12
C TRP A 97 16.26 -9.85 -49.65
N ILE A 98 16.63 -9.49 -50.88
CA ILE A 98 17.88 -9.90 -51.53
C ILE A 98 18.57 -8.70 -52.17
N ALA A 99 19.90 -8.74 -52.25
CA ALA A 99 20.72 -7.75 -52.97
C ALA A 99 21.83 -8.48 -53.74
N PRO A 100 21.49 -9.21 -54.84
CA PRO A 100 22.45 -10.03 -55.57
C PRO A 100 23.61 -9.22 -56.18
N ASP A 101 23.39 -7.94 -56.46
CA ASP A 101 24.37 -7.02 -57.03
C ASP A 101 24.93 -6.01 -56.01
N GLY A 102 24.62 -6.18 -54.72
CA GLY A 102 24.86 -5.17 -53.69
C GLY A 102 23.84 -4.03 -53.72
N PHE A 103 24.04 -3.01 -52.88
CA PHE A 103 23.18 -1.82 -52.85
C PHE A 103 23.97 -0.52 -52.94
N LYS A 104 23.36 0.53 -53.50
CA LYS A 104 24.00 1.84 -53.67
C LYS A 104 23.88 2.70 -52.40
N MET A 105 25.01 3.26 -51.95
CA MET A 105 25.10 4.18 -50.81
C MET A 105 25.86 5.45 -51.19
N ALA A 106 25.33 6.62 -50.85
CA ALA A 106 26.03 7.90 -51.04
C ALA A 106 26.95 8.19 -49.85
N LEU A 107 28.27 8.24 -50.09
CA LEU A 107 29.25 8.70 -49.11
C LEU A 107 29.53 10.17 -49.36
N LEU A 108 29.08 11.02 -48.45
CA LEU A 108 29.09 12.48 -48.61
C LEU A 108 30.42 13.13 -48.22
N LEU A 109 31.35 12.35 -47.67
CA LEU A 109 32.70 12.79 -47.29
C LEU A 109 33.75 11.87 -47.95
N PRO A 110 34.99 12.35 -48.17
CA PRO A 110 36.11 11.49 -48.55
C PRO A 110 36.34 10.36 -47.54
N PHE A 111 36.81 9.21 -47.99
CA PHE A 111 36.97 8.01 -47.17
C PHE A 111 38.18 7.17 -47.61
N ASP A 112 38.79 6.44 -46.66
CA ASP A 112 39.90 5.54 -46.92
C ASP A 112 39.44 4.09 -47.14
N ALA A 113 40.13 3.39 -48.05
CA ALA A 113 39.89 2.00 -48.37
C ALA A 113 41.01 1.08 -47.88
N TYR A 114 40.61 -0.09 -47.38
CA TYR A 114 41.46 -1.06 -46.68
C TYR A 114 41.40 -2.43 -47.36
N HIS A 115 42.49 -3.21 -47.21
CA HIS A 115 42.53 -4.60 -47.71
C HIS A 115 41.66 -5.57 -46.92
N GLY A 116 41.39 -5.28 -45.63
CA GLY A 116 40.58 -6.11 -44.74
C GLY A 116 39.77 -5.27 -43.75
N PRO A 117 38.77 -5.87 -43.06
CA PRO A 117 37.89 -5.17 -42.12
C PRO A 117 38.55 -4.98 -40.75
N SER A 118 39.73 -4.38 -40.72
CA SER A 118 40.51 -4.08 -39.52
C SER A 118 41.32 -2.82 -39.70
N TYR A 119 41.46 -2.03 -38.63
CA TYR A 119 42.29 -0.83 -38.60
C TYR A 119 43.79 -1.14 -38.71
N ASP A 120 44.19 -2.39 -38.43
CA ASP A 120 45.57 -2.87 -38.63
C ASP A 120 45.82 -3.32 -40.08
N SER A 121 44.79 -3.28 -40.94
CA SER A 121 44.93 -3.59 -42.36
C SER A 121 45.62 -2.44 -43.09
N ARG A 122 46.53 -2.77 -44.01
CA ARG A 122 47.23 -1.78 -44.83
C ARG A 122 46.22 -0.93 -45.63
N ILE A 123 46.32 0.39 -45.48
CA ILE A 123 45.57 1.36 -46.26
C ILE A 123 45.97 1.23 -47.73
N VAL A 124 44.97 1.11 -48.60
CA VAL A 124 45.16 1.00 -50.05
C VAL A 124 45.28 2.39 -50.66
N THR A 125 44.25 3.23 -50.46
CA THR A 125 44.19 4.64 -50.92
C THR A 125 42.93 5.32 -50.38
N GLY A 126 42.91 6.65 -50.40
CA GLY A 126 41.72 7.46 -50.17
C GLY A 126 40.88 7.67 -51.44
N PHE A 127 39.59 7.91 -51.25
CA PHE A 127 38.59 8.20 -52.27
C PHE A 127 37.84 9.49 -51.90
N ALA A 128 37.46 10.28 -52.91
CA ALA A 128 36.57 11.42 -52.70
C ALA A 128 35.13 10.95 -52.40
N ALA A 129 34.31 11.86 -51.87
CA ALA A 129 32.87 11.63 -51.67
C ALA A 129 32.21 11.16 -52.99
N GLN A 130 31.55 10.01 -52.95
CA GLN A 130 30.92 9.40 -54.12
C GLN A 130 29.85 8.39 -53.71
N THR A 131 28.99 8.03 -54.65
CA THR A 131 28.06 6.90 -54.48
C THR A 131 28.80 5.59 -54.76
N VAL A 132 28.77 4.66 -53.81
CA VAL A 132 29.43 3.36 -53.87
C VAL A 132 28.41 2.22 -53.87
N THR A 133 28.80 1.06 -54.38
CA THR A 133 28.02 -0.18 -54.27
C THR A 133 28.56 -1.02 -53.11
N VAL A 134 27.73 -1.27 -52.10
CA VAL A 134 28.03 -2.07 -50.90
C VAL A 134 27.62 -3.53 -51.13
N HIS A 135 28.52 -4.45 -50.83
CA HIS A 135 28.38 -5.90 -51.02
C HIS A 135 28.32 -6.70 -49.72
N ASP A 136 28.82 -6.14 -48.63
CA ASP A 136 28.85 -6.78 -47.31
C ASP A 136 28.94 -5.71 -46.22
N GLU A 137 28.40 -6.00 -45.05
CA GLU A 137 28.50 -5.18 -43.84
C GLU A 137 28.87 -6.07 -42.65
N LYS A 138 29.73 -5.57 -41.78
CA LYS A 138 30.04 -6.23 -40.51
C LYS A 138 29.39 -5.48 -39.34
N PRO A 139 29.02 -6.18 -38.26
CA PRO A 139 28.42 -5.55 -37.07
C PRO A 139 29.29 -4.47 -36.42
N ASN A 140 30.59 -4.48 -36.68
CA ASN A 140 31.56 -3.50 -36.20
C ASN A 140 31.73 -2.28 -37.14
N GLY A 141 30.83 -2.09 -38.11
CA GLY A 141 30.74 -0.89 -38.96
C GLY A 141 31.57 -0.92 -40.24
N TRP A 142 32.24 -2.04 -40.55
CA TRP A 142 32.99 -2.19 -41.80
C TRP A 142 32.06 -2.53 -42.95
N MET A 143 32.26 -1.89 -44.10
CA MET A 143 31.49 -2.15 -45.32
C MET A 143 32.43 -2.56 -46.46
N LEU A 144 32.09 -3.59 -47.21
CA LEU A 144 32.82 -4.02 -48.41
C LEU A 144 32.19 -3.36 -49.63
N ILE A 145 32.94 -2.56 -50.37
CA ILE A 145 32.44 -1.82 -51.52
C ILE A 145 33.20 -2.14 -52.80
N ASP A 146 32.57 -1.88 -53.95
CA ASP A 146 33.28 -1.85 -55.23
C ASP A 146 34.14 -0.59 -55.37
N THR A 147 35.37 -0.78 -55.83
CA THR A 147 36.27 0.30 -56.24
C THR A 147 36.94 -0.06 -57.57
N TYR A 148 37.57 0.91 -58.25
CA TYR A 148 38.36 0.61 -59.47
C TYR A 148 39.55 -0.32 -59.21
N LEU A 149 39.91 -0.55 -57.94
CA LEU A 149 40.94 -1.49 -57.49
C LEU A 149 40.36 -2.87 -57.09
N GLY A 150 39.10 -3.14 -57.42
CA GLY A 150 38.32 -4.27 -56.94
C GLY A 150 37.75 -4.03 -55.54
N LYS A 151 37.12 -5.05 -54.95
CA LYS A 151 36.42 -4.92 -53.66
C LYS A 151 37.36 -4.47 -52.53
N LYS A 152 36.94 -3.48 -51.72
CA LYS A 152 37.70 -2.95 -50.58
C LYS A 152 36.82 -2.66 -49.39
N TRP A 153 37.40 -2.80 -48.20
CA TRP A 153 36.74 -2.50 -46.94
C TRP A 153 36.86 -1.03 -46.61
N ILE A 154 35.79 -0.41 -46.14
CA ILE A 154 35.73 0.98 -45.68
C ILE A 154 35.02 1.05 -44.33
N ILE A 155 35.17 2.18 -43.64
CA ILE A 155 34.27 2.59 -42.56
C ILE A 155 33.63 3.91 -42.98
N PRO A 156 32.29 3.97 -43.11
CA PRO A 156 31.61 5.14 -43.66
C PRO A 156 31.66 6.38 -42.76
N THR A 157 32.03 6.23 -41.49
CA THR A 157 32.16 7.32 -40.51
C THR A 157 33.47 7.21 -39.74
N GLU A 158 34.52 7.90 -40.20
CA GLU A 158 35.56 8.28 -39.26
C GLU A 158 34.98 9.32 -38.29
N GLY A 159 34.91 8.98 -37.00
CA GLY A 159 34.50 9.92 -35.96
C GLY A 159 35.31 11.21 -36.01
N ILE A 160 34.70 12.34 -35.65
CA ILE A 160 35.41 13.63 -35.64
C ILE A 160 36.21 13.72 -34.33
N ARG A 161 37.49 14.08 -34.41
CA ARG A 161 38.25 14.51 -33.23
C ARG A 161 37.75 15.87 -32.80
N LYS A 162 37.00 15.92 -31.70
CA LYS A 162 36.49 17.16 -31.12
C LYS A 162 37.27 17.45 -29.85
N LEU A 163 37.81 18.67 -29.74
CA LEU A 163 38.53 19.11 -28.54
C LEU A 163 37.60 19.09 -27.32
N VAL A 164 38.11 18.54 -26.21
CA VAL A 164 37.63 18.80 -24.86
C VAL A 164 38.73 19.60 -24.18
N ASP A 165 38.52 20.90 -24.05
CA ASP A 165 39.49 21.95 -23.70
C ASP A 165 39.84 22.01 -22.21
N ARG A 166 39.64 20.90 -21.49
CA ARG A 166 39.78 20.82 -20.03
C ARG A 166 40.01 19.38 -19.60
N GLU A 167 40.36 19.19 -18.33
CA GLU A 167 40.23 17.86 -17.73
C GLU A 167 38.77 17.42 -17.70
N PHE A 168 38.50 16.17 -18.03
CA PHE A 168 37.15 15.62 -18.10
C PHE A 168 37.08 14.18 -17.59
N LYS A 169 35.93 13.84 -17.01
CA LYS A 169 35.58 12.47 -16.64
C LYS A 169 34.88 11.74 -17.78
N VAL A 170 35.03 10.43 -17.76
CA VAL A 170 34.29 9.53 -18.64
C VAL A 170 33.41 8.58 -17.86
N TYR A 171 32.30 8.21 -18.49
CA TYR A 171 31.16 7.54 -17.89
C TYR A 171 30.77 6.30 -18.69
N LYS A 172 30.24 5.27 -18.02
CA LYS A 172 29.72 4.08 -18.71
C LYS A 172 28.45 4.35 -19.52
N GLY A 173 27.63 5.32 -19.11
CA GLY A 173 26.40 5.72 -19.80
C GLY A 173 26.32 7.24 -20.03
N PRO A 174 25.40 7.73 -20.89
CA PRO A 174 25.18 9.15 -21.16
C PRO A 174 24.38 9.84 -20.05
N THR A 175 24.77 9.62 -18.79
CA THR A 175 24.18 10.26 -17.61
C THR A 175 25.22 10.37 -16.50
N PHE A 176 25.11 11.42 -15.69
CA PHE A 176 25.98 11.63 -14.52
C PHE A 176 25.79 10.57 -13.44
N ASP A 177 24.63 9.90 -13.41
CA ASP A 177 24.35 8.82 -12.46
C ASP A 177 25.08 7.50 -12.80
N SER A 178 25.67 7.41 -13.99
CA SER A 178 26.42 6.23 -14.39
C SER A 178 27.82 6.24 -13.79
N THR A 179 28.41 5.05 -13.58
CA THR A 179 29.72 4.92 -12.93
C THR A 179 30.80 5.71 -13.69
N SER A 180 31.40 6.69 -13.02
CA SER A 180 32.60 7.38 -13.52
C SER A 180 33.81 6.47 -13.38
N GLU A 181 34.65 6.37 -14.41
CA GLU A 181 35.76 5.41 -14.42
C GLU A 181 37.15 6.04 -14.32
N SER A 182 37.38 7.18 -14.96
CA SER A 182 38.70 7.84 -14.96
C SER A 182 38.62 9.31 -15.36
N ASN A 183 39.64 10.07 -14.96
CA ASN A 183 39.87 11.45 -15.40
C ASN A 183 40.86 11.45 -16.58
N PHE A 184 40.61 12.34 -17.54
CA PHE A 184 41.47 12.58 -18.68
C PHE A 184 41.86 14.06 -18.72
N SER A 185 43.07 14.37 -19.19
CA SER A 185 43.49 15.73 -19.48
C SER A 185 42.84 16.27 -20.76
N SER A 186 42.94 17.58 -20.97
CA SER A 186 42.49 18.24 -22.21
C SER A 186 43.08 17.55 -23.44
N GLN A 187 42.23 17.08 -24.35
CA GLN A 187 42.63 16.39 -25.57
C GLN A 187 41.49 16.39 -26.60
N SER A 188 41.77 15.93 -27.82
CA SER A 188 40.76 15.79 -28.89
C SER A 188 40.44 14.30 -29.12
N PRO A 189 39.62 13.67 -28.25
CA PRO A 189 39.30 12.27 -28.38
C PRO A 189 38.42 12.03 -29.63
N LEU A 190 38.51 10.83 -30.18
CA LEU A 190 37.69 10.42 -31.32
C LEU A 190 36.22 10.30 -30.87
N THR A 191 35.34 11.13 -31.41
CA THR A 191 33.90 11.11 -31.10
C THR A 191 33.16 10.18 -32.05
N LEU A 192 32.54 9.15 -31.49
CA LEU A 192 31.85 8.06 -32.20
C LEU A 192 30.34 8.30 -32.33
N ALA A 193 29.74 8.99 -31.35
CA ALA A 193 28.31 9.35 -31.36
C ALA A 193 28.06 10.57 -30.46
N GLU A 194 26.98 11.31 -30.71
CA GLU A 194 26.50 12.39 -29.85
C GLU A 194 25.00 12.27 -29.63
N THR A 195 24.54 12.51 -28.40
CA THR A 195 23.11 12.60 -28.09
C THR A 195 22.58 14.02 -28.30
N THR A 196 21.26 14.18 -28.38
CA THR A 196 20.59 15.49 -28.39
C THR A 196 20.91 16.35 -27.17
N ASP A 197 21.29 15.71 -26.06
CA ASP A 197 21.68 16.37 -24.82
C ASP A 197 23.21 16.60 -24.74
N ASN A 198 23.94 16.60 -25.86
CA ASN A 198 25.38 16.88 -25.93
C ASN A 198 26.26 15.89 -25.13
N TRP A 199 25.80 14.67 -24.87
CA TRP A 199 26.69 13.59 -24.43
C TRP A 199 27.42 13.03 -25.64
N ARG A 200 28.75 12.90 -25.55
CA ARG A 200 29.59 12.35 -26.62
C ARG A 200 30.11 10.98 -26.23
N LEU A 201 29.92 9.97 -27.07
CA LEU A 201 30.60 8.69 -26.95
C LEU A 201 31.99 8.83 -27.57
N ILE A 202 33.03 8.66 -26.78
CA ILE A 202 34.42 8.82 -27.21
C ILE A 202 35.21 7.52 -27.09
N LYS A 203 36.21 7.34 -27.97
CA LYS A 203 37.16 6.23 -27.87
C LYS A 203 38.24 6.55 -26.84
N THR A 204 38.40 5.67 -25.85
CA THR A 204 39.45 5.76 -24.83
C THR A 204 40.23 4.43 -24.74
N TYR A 205 41.34 4.41 -24.00
CA TYR A 205 42.07 3.16 -23.72
C TYR A 205 41.27 2.17 -22.84
N LEU A 206 40.21 2.63 -22.17
CA LEU A 206 39.27 1.81 -21.39
C LEU A 206 38.13 1.24 -22.26
N GLY A 207 38.14 1.52 -23.57
CA GLY A 207 37.04 1.29 -24.49
C GLY A 207 36.19 2.54 -24.73
N ASN A 208 35.02 2.37 -25.34
CA ASN A 208 34.12 3.48 -25.65
C ASN A 208 33.45 3.99 -24.36
N ARG A 209 33.50 5.30 -24.10
CA ARG A 209 32.91 5.91 -22.91
C ARG A 209 32.24 7.24 -23.22
N TRP A 210 31.26 7.61 -22.40
CA TRP A 210 30.52 8.85 -22.54
C TRP A 210 31.20 10.01 -21.82
N VAL A 211 31.16 11.20 -22.41
CA VAL A 211 31.64 12.45 -21.80
C VAL A 211 30.65 13.57 -22.06
N LYS A 212 30.42 14.42 -21.06
CA LYS A 212 29.64 15.67 -21.20
C LYS A 212 30.56 16.83 -21.59
N ALA A 213 31.03 16.83 -22.84
CA ALA A 213 32.08 17.73 -23.31
C ALA A 213 31.68 19.21 -23.30
N GLU A 214 30.42 19.55 -23.53
CA GLU A 214 29.94 20.94 -23.56
C GLU A 214 29.27 21.36 -22.24
N GLY A 215 29.09 20.41 -21.33
CA GLY A 215 28.35 20.60 -20.09
C GLY A 215 26.84 20.72 -20.28
N GLU A 216 26.15 20.96 -19.18
CA GLU A 216 24.71 21.15 -19.11
C GLU A 216 24.40 22.50 -18.47
N ARG A 217 23.46 23.27 -19.03
CA ARG A 217 23.06 24.54 -18.42
C ARG A 217 22.11 24.23 -17.25
N SER A 218 22.49 24.66 -16.05
CA SER A 218 21.70 24.51 -14.84
C SER A 218 21.52 25.87 -14.16
N PRO A 219 20.29 26.31 -13.85
CA PRO A 219 20.06 27.56 -13.14
C PRO A 219 20.36 27.42 -11.64
N ILE A 220 21.01 28.43 -11.07
CA ILE A 220 21.12 28.62 -9.62
C ILE A 220 20.45 29.96 -9.29
N HIS A 221 19.41 29.93 -8.45
CA HIS A 221 18.48 31.04 -8.22
C HIS A 221 18.81 31.91 -6.99
N HIS A 222 20.01 31.79 -6.45
CA HIS A 222 20.48 32.54 -5.28
C HIS A 222 21.97 32.86 -5.41
N LEU A 223 22.51 33.65 -4.48
CA LEU A 223 23.95 33.90 -4.40
C LEU A 223 24.68 32.60 -4.03
N PHE A 224 25.76 32.24 -4.71
CA PHE A 224 26.48 31.00 -4.42
C PHE A 224 28.00 31.18 -4.46
N TRP A 225 28.67 30.60 -3.47
CA TRP A 225 30.12 30.44 -3.49
C TRP A 225 30.52 29.28 -4.40
N VAL A 226 31.66 29.42 -5.06
CA VAL A 226 32.37 28.28 -5.68
C VAL A 226 33.61 27.91 -4.86
N PHE A 227 33.92 26.62 -4.84
CA PHE A 227 34.87 25.99 -3.95
C PHE A 227 35.98 25.29 -4.73
N THR A 228 37.18 25.22 -4.15
CA THR A 228 38.33 24.53 -4.76
C THR A 228 38.14 23.02 -4.86
N GLU A 229 37.36 22.42 -3.94
CA GLU A 229 37.05 20.99 -3.86
C GLU A 229 35.60 20.82 -3.34
N PRO A 230 34.97 19.63 -3.50
CA PRO A 230 33.56 19.43 -3.16
C PRO A 230 33.34 19.24 -1.65
N SER A 231 33.69 20.26 -0.87
CA SER A 231 33.56 20.31 0.59
C SER A 231 33.19 21.72 1.04
N ILE A 232 32.32 21.83 2.05
CA ILE A 232 31.97 23.13 2.64
C ILE A 232 33.12 23.74 3.46
N LEU A 233 34.13 22.93 3.80
CA LEU A 233 35.34 23.36 4.50
C LEU A 233 36.45 23.79 3.54
N ALA A 234 36.22 23.64 2.24
CA ALA A 234 37.17 24.03 1.20
C ALA A 234 37.35 25.54 1.13
N SER A 235 38.43 25.96 0.47
CA SER A 235 38.65 27.38 0.17
C SER A 235 37.57 27.87 -0.80
N LYS A 236 36.94 28.98 -0.40
CA LYS A 236 36.01 29.74 -1.24
C LYS A 236 36.80 30.57 -2.23
N VAL A 237 36.45 30.47 -3.52
CA VAL A 237 37.16 31.17 -4.59
C VAL A 237 36.46 32.49 -4.92
N GLU A 238 35.15 32.46 -5.17
CA GLU A 238 34.37 33.64 -5.55
C GLU A 238 32.86 33.46 -5.30
N LEU A 239 32.19 34.56 -4.97
CA LEU A 239 30.74 34.64 -4.80
C LEU A 239 30.09 35.13 -6.08
N PHE A 240 29.12 34.38 -6.58
CA PHE A 240 28.38 34.71 -7.79
C PHE A 240 26.92 35.05 -7.47
N SER A 241 26.34 35.99 -8.23
CA SER A 241 24.90 36.21 -8.26
C SER A 241 24.18 35.03 -8.91
N GLN A 242 22.86 34.93 -8.67
CA GLN A 242 22.01 33.98 -9.36
C GLN A 242 22.24 34.03 -10.89
N GLN A 243 22.47 32.88 -11.50
CA GLN A 243 22.73 32.75 -12.93
C GLN A 243 22.63 31.28 -13.37
N SER A 244 22.56 31.05 -14.68
CA SER A 244 22.74 29.71 -15.24
C SER A 244 24.21 29.38 -15.40
N VAL A 245 24.64 28.30 -14.76
CA VAL A 245 26.00 27.76 -14.82
C VAL A 245 26.08 26.59 -15.79
N THR A 246 27.27 26.31 -16.30
CA THR A 246 27.51 25.14 -17.15
C THR A 246 28.14 24.04 -16.29
N VAL A 247 27.41 22.94 -16.09
CA VAL A 247 27.76 21.79 -15.24
C VAL A 247 28.49 20.73 -16.06
N PHE A 248 29.64 20.28 -15.58
CA PHE A 248 30.49 19.27 -16.21
C PHE A 248 30.56 17.94 -15.46
N ASP A 249 30.20 17.93 -14.17
CA ASP A 249 30.17 16.74 -13.32
C ASP A 249 29.15 16.95 -12.21
N ARG A 250 28.57 15.85 -11.71
CA ARG A 250 27.67 15.81 -10.56
C ARG A 250 28.09 14.68 -9.65
N LEU A 251 28.34 14.98 -8.39
CA LEU A 251 28.56 13.97 -7.37
C LEU A 251 27.21 13.57 -6.74
N PRO A 252 27.04 12.31 -6.31
CA PRO A 252 25.80 11.83 -5.69
C PRO A 252 25.36 12.63 -4.45
N ASN A 253 26.30 13.27 -3.76
CA ASN A 253 26.03 14.14 -2.61
C ASN A 253 25.64 15.59 -3.01
N GLY A 254 25.34 15.84 -4.29
CA GLY A 254 24.78 17.10 -4.80
C GLY A 254 25.81 18.20 -5.12
N TRP A 255 27.10 17.88 -5.12
CA TRP A 255 28.14 18.80 -5.60
C TRP A 255 28.21 18.78 -7.13
N LEU A 256 28.30 19.96 -7.73
CA LEU A 256 28.40 20.16 -9.18
C LEU A 256 29.75 20.78 -9.53
N LEU A 257 30.44 20.23 -10.51
CA LEU A 257 31.62 20.89 -11.09
C LEU A 257 31.15 21.81 -12.22
N ILE A 258 31.47 23.10 -12.14
CA ILE A 258 30.99 24.10 -13.10
C ILE A 258 32.12 24.86 -13.77
N LYS A 259 31.90 25.33 -15.01
CA LYS A 259 32.80 26.31 -15.65
C LYS A 259 32.55 27.70 -15.09
N THR A 260 33.61 28.37 -14.68
CA THR A 260 33.62 29.80 -14.39
C THR A 260 34.67 30.49 -15.28
N TYR A 261 34.71 31.82 -15.26
CA TYR A 261 35.75 32.57 -15.97
C TYR A 261 37.16 32.39 -15.36
N ARG A 262 37.25 31.89 -14.11
CA ARG A 262 38.53 31.57 -13.41
C ARG A 262 38.95 30.10 -13.55
N GLY A 263 38.18 29.31 -14.27
CA GLY A 263 38.38 27.86 -14.40
C GLY A 263 37.23 27.06 -13.80
N ASN A 264 37.46 25.76 -13.64
CA ASN A 264 36.44 24.85 -13.13
C ASN A 264 36.46 24.85 -11.60
N HIS A 265 35.29 24.99 -10.99
CA HIS A 265 35.13 24.99 -9.53
C HIS A 265 33.88 24.22 -9.11
N TRP A 266 33.86 23.79 -7.85
CA TRP A 266 32.74 23.06 -7.27
C TRP A 266 31.70 24.02 -6.70
N VAL A 267 30.42 23.70 -6.87
CA VAL A 267 29.30 24.41 -6.25
C VAL A 267 28.31 23.40 -5.71
N LYS A 268 27.59 23.75 -4.65
CA LYS A 268 26.48 22.95 -4.13
C LYS A 268 25.23 23.84 -4.08
N PRO A 269 24.27 23.68 -5.02
CA PRO A 269 23.07 24.52 -5.03
C PRO A 269 22.24 24.40 -3.74
N ASP A 270 22.12 23.18 -3.21
CA ASP A 270 21.40 22.92 -1.95
C ASP A 270 22.39 22.88 -0.77
N ILE A 271 23.20 23.92 -0.62
CA ILE A 271 24.24 23.97 0.42
C ILE A 271 23.68 24.37 1.78
N LYS A 272 22.51 24.99 1.88
CA LYS A 272 21.92 25.38 3.17
C LYS A 272 21.58 24.16 4.01
N GLY A 273 21.92 24.18 5.30
CA GLY A 273 21.50 23.13 6.24
C GLY A 273 22.65 22.49 7.01
N PHE A 274 22.35 21.34 7.63
CA PHE A 274 23.32 20.59 8.41
C PHE A 274 24.22 19.73 7.51
N HIS A 275 25.52 19.70 7.82
CA HIS A 275 26.50 18.86 7.13
C HIS A 275 27.38 18.15 8.16
N THR A 276 27.63 16.86 7.96
CA THR A 276 28.54 16.09 8.83
C THR A 276 29.78 15.70 8.05
N ILE A 277 30.94 16.15 8.52
CA ILE A 277 32.26 15.90 7.90
C ILE A 277 33.20 15.44 9.02
N GLU A 278 33.83 14.27 8.84
CA GLU A 278 34.79 13.71 9.81
C GLU A 278 34.27 13.73 11.26
N ASN A 279 33.04 13.25 11.46
CA ASN A 279 32.33 13.23 12.75
C ASN A 279 32.02 14.59 13.38
N HIS A 280 32.22 15.70 12.67
CA HIS A 280 31.83 17.03 13.10
C HIS A 280 30.62 17.50 12.30
N THR A 281 29.62 18.05 12.99
CA THR A 281 28.44 18.64 12.36
C THR A 281 28.60 20.15 12.24
N TYR A 282 28.23 20.68 11.08
CA TYR A 282 28.27 22.09 10.71
C TYR A 282 26.88 22.51 10.24
N TYR A 283 26.61 23.82 10.24
CA TYR A 283 25.41 24.36 9.62
C TYR A 283 25.78 25.55 8.73
N THR A 284 25.29 25.55 7.50
CA THR A 284 25.58 26.59 6.50
C THR A 284 24.32 27.36 6.12
N ASP A 285 24.50 28.62 5.74
CA ASP A 285 23.46 29.42 5.09
C ASP A 285 23.27 29.07 3.59
N GLU A 286 22.46 29.86 2.89
CA GLU A 286 22.15 29.69 1.46
C GLU A 286 23.38 29.88 0.55
N THR A 287 24.42 30.57 1.02
CA THR A 287 25.65 30.79 0.24
C THR A 287 26.72 29.73 0.54
N GLY A 288 26.58 28.98 1.64
CA GLY A 288 27.60 28.05 2.14
C GLY A 288 28.50 28.66 3.21
N GLU A 289 28.11 29.76 3.85
CA GLU A 289 28.80 30.31 5.02
C GLU A 289 28.47 29.51 6.26
N LEU A 290 29.52 29.07 6.96
CA LEU A 290 29.41 28.36 8.23
C LEU A 290 28.87 29.31 9.29
N TYR A 291 27.82 28.90 9.98
CA TYR A 291 27.38 29.61 11.17
C TYR A 291 28.35 29.35 12.33
N THR A 292 28.66 30.42 13.06
CA THR A 292 29.32 30.37 14.36
C THR A 292 28.40 31.00 15.41
N GLY A 293 28.52 30.57 16.67
CA GLY A 293 27.63 31.02 17.75
C GLY A 293 26.25 30.34 17.74
N ARG A 294 25.22 31.05 18.20
CA ARG A 294 23.86 30.50 18.37
C ARG A 294 23.02 30.68 17.11
N LYS A 295 22.39 29.59 16.65
CA LYS A 295 21.45 29.59 15.53
C LYS A 295 20.15 28.89 15.90
N TYR A 296 19.03 29.57 15.72
CA TYR A 296 17.71 28.97 15.80
C TYR A 296 17.37 28.32 14.45
N ILE A 297 16.88 27.08 14.49
CA ILE A 297 16.43 26.33 13.33
C ILE A 297 14.92 26.17 13.42
N ASP A 298 14.22 26.93 12.58
CA ASP A 298 12.75 27.11 12.63
C ASP A 298 12.00 25.78 12.56
N GLU A 299 12.31 24.96 11.56
CA GLU A 299 11.70 23.65 11.32
C GLU A 299 11.88 22.68 12.49
N LYS A 300 12.98 22.83 13.24
CA LYS A 300 13.29 21.98 14.39
C LYS A 300 12.81 22.55 15.72
N ARG A 301 12.43 23.84 15.76
CA ARG A 301 12.10 24.60 16.97
C ARG A 301 13.16 24.41 18.06
N LYS A 302 14.42 24.57 17.67
CA LYS A 302 15.59 24.33 18.52
C LYS A 302 16.69 25.34 18.25
N TRP A 303 17.41 25.71 19.29
CA TRP A 303 18.67 26.44 19.18
C TRP A 303 19.85 25.47 19.10
N TYR A 304 20.80 25.77 18.23
CA TYR A 304 22.06 25.05 18.07
C TYR A 304 23.21 26.01 18.34
N GLU A 305 24.29 25.50 18.93
CA GLU A 305 25.48 26.27 19.26
C GLU A 305 26.65 25.75 18.45
N PHE A 306 27.34 26.63 17.75
CA PHE A 306 28.52 26.32 16.96
C PHE A 306 29.72 27.09 17.50
N ASN A 307 30.88 26.45 17.56
CA ASN A 307 32.11 27.09 18.01
C ASN A 307 32.67 28.06 16.94
N ASN A 308 33.80 28.71 17.21
CA ASN A 308 34.43 29.66 16.28
C ASN A 308 34.93 29.02 14.97
N GLN A 309 34.98 27.69 14.89
CA GLN A 309 35.31 26.93 13.69
C GLN A 309 34.06 26.42 12.96
N GLY A 310 32.86 26.78 13.43
CA GLY A 310 31.57 26.34 12.86
C GLY A 310 31.15 24.93 13.25
N ARG A 311 31.85 24.26 14.17
CA ARG A 311 31.52 22.91 14.65
C ARG A 311 30.43 22.96 15.71
N LEU A 312 29.44 22.09 15.60
CA LEU A 312 28.36 21.93 16.57
C LEU A 312 28.92 21.57 17.96
N ILE A 313 28.51 22.33 18.96
CA ILE A 313 28.82 22.09 20.37
C ILE A 313 27.85 21.05 20.92
N ILE A 314 28.39 19.91 21.35
CA ILE A 314 27.61 18.79 21.87
C ILE A 314 27.27 19.05 23.34
N LYS A 315 25.98 19.22 23.63
CA LYS A 315 25.38 19.30 24.97
C LYS A 315 24.16 18.40 25.00
N THR A 316 23.86 17.82 26.16
CA THR A 316 22.71 16.93 26.34
C THR A 316 22.05 17.14 27.70
N GLY A 317 20.77 16.79 27.78
CA GLY A 317 19.98 16.84 29.02
C GLY A 317 19.78 18.26 29.54
N TRP A 318 19.48 18.34 30.85
CA TRP A 318 19.25 19.59 31.55
C TRP A 318 20.54 20.39 31.70
N GLN A 319 20.46 21.67 31.39
CA GLN A 319 21.55 22.64 31.55
C GLN A 319 21.03 23.91 32.23
N THR A 320 21.92 24.69 32.82
CA THR A 320 21.59 26.01 33.39
C THR A 320 22.30 27.10 32.61
N VAL A 321 21.54 28.02 32.03
CA VAL A 321 22.06 29.14 31.23
C VAL A 321 21.46 30.43 31.80
N ASN A 322 22.30 31.36 32.24
CA ASN A 322 21.89 32.62 32.88
C ASN A 322 20.91 32.43 34.05
N GLY A 323 21.13 31.40 34.87
CA GLY A 323 20.27 31.06 36.01
C GLY A 323 18.92 30.42 35.65
N LYS A 324 18.62 30.23 34.36
CA LYS A 324 17.40 29.55 33.89
C LYS A 324 17.71 28.15 33.38
N LYS A 325 16.80 27.20 33.60
CA LYS A 325 16.92 25.84 33.08
C LYS A 325 16.64 25.80 31.58
N VAL A 326 17.43 25.03 30.85
CA VAL A 326 17.22 24.69 29.43
C VAL A 326 17.42 23.19 29.24
N TYR A 327 16.96 22.63 28.13
CA TYR A 327 17.15 21.21 27.83
C TYR A 327 17.70 20.98 26.43
N HIS A 328 18.80 20.25 26.33
CA HIS A 328 19.41 19.83 25.07
C HIS A 328 19.02 18.39 24.73
N SER A 329 18.53 18.19 23.51
CA SER A 329 18.11 16.89 23.01
C SER A 329 19.28 15.92 22.88
N PHE A 330 19.07 14.65 23.24
CA PHE A 330 20.09 13.61 23.08
C PHE A 330 20.29 13.15 21.63
N SER A 331 19.30 13.36 20.75
CA SER A 331 19.35 12.86 19.37
C SER A 331 20.09 13.79 18.41
N ASP A 332 19.95 15.11 18.58
CA ASP A 332 20.54 16.10 17.69
C ASP A 332 21.26 17.25 18.42
N TYR A 333 21.37 17.18 19.74
CA TYR A 333 22.08 18.16 20.59
C TYR A 333 21.47 19.57 20.62
N GLY A 334 20.36 19.78 19.90
CA GLY A 334 19.66 21.07 19.87
C GLY A 334 18.93 21.34 21.18
N MET A 335 19.02 22.59 21.64
CA MET A 335 18.29 23.12 22.80
C MET A 335 16.81 23.34 22.43
N LEU A 336 15.90 22.69 23.16
CA LEU A 336 14.46 22.81 22.94
C LEU A 336 14.01 24.26 23.10
N ALA A 337 13.16 24.74 22.19
CA ALA A 337 12.61 26.08 22.26
C ALA A 337 11.22 26.16 21.65
N ASN A 338 10.46 27.13 22.14
CA ASN A 338 9.10 27.45 21.76
C ASN A 338 8.21 26.22 21.63
N ARG A 339 8.17 25.31 22.63
CA ARG A 339 7.45 24.04 22.55
C ARG A 339 7.14 23.41 23.90
N PHE A 340 6.13 22.56 23.92
CA PHE A 340 5.96 21.55 24.97
C PHE A 340 6.82 20.32 24.66
N THR A 341 7.40 19.68 25.68
CA THR A 341 8.14 18.42 25.54
C THR A 341 8.05 17.59 26.81
N GLU A 342 7.79 16.30 26.66
CA GLU A 342 7.82 15.34 27.75
C GLU A 342 9.26 14.83 27.99
N ILE A 343 9.69 14.89 29.25
CA ILE A 343 11.01 14.43 29.69
C ILE A 343 10.77 13.61 30.97
N ASN A 344 11.04 12.31 30.91
CA ASN A 344 10.83 11.35 32.00
C ASN A 344 9.37 11.37 32.55
N GLY A 345 8.37 11.36 31.67
CA GLY A 345 6.95 11.37 32.05
C GLY A 345 6.41 12.72 32.54
N ILE A 346 7.25 13.76 32.58
CA ILE A 346 6.82 15.11 32.98
C ILE A 346 6.88 16.03 31.75
N THR A 347 5.78 16.74 31.47
CA THR A 347 5.74 17.71 30.37
C THR A 347 6.23 19.09 30.80
N TYR A 348 7.23 19.60 30.08
CA TYR A 348 7.84 20.91 30.26
C TYR A 348 7.51 21.84 29.09
N GLU A 349 7.42 23.15 29.36
CA GLU A 349 7.25 24.20 28.36
C GLU A 349 8.55 25.00 28.25
N PHE A 350 9.02 25.20 27.02
CA PHE A 350 10.19 26.03 26.73
C PHE A 350 9.77 27.25 25.90
N ASP A 351 10.21 28.43 26.31
CA ASP A 351 9.98 29.69 25.58
C ASP A 351 10.80 29.75 24.27
N ILE A 352 10.59 30.79 23.47
CA ILE A 352 11.31 30.98 22.20
C ILE A 352 12.84 31.09 22.35
N ASN A 353 13.34 31.43 23.53
CA ASN A 353 14.77 31.50 23.82
C ASN A 353 15.32 30.15 24.33
N GLY A 354 14.44 29.16 24.55
CA GLY A 354 14.75 27.84 25.06
C GLY A 354 14.79 27.73 26.58
N TYR A 355 14.35 28.77 27.29
CA TYR A 355 14.25 28.73 28.75
C TYR A 355 13.00 27.98 29.18
N LEU A 356 13.16 27.16 30.22
CA LEU A 356 12.06 26.53 30.91
C LEU A 356 11.14 27.60 31.50
N VAL A 357 9.85 27.48 31.22
CA VAL A 357 8.81 28.31 31.83
C VAL A 357 8.51 27.73 33.23
N GLU A 358 9.03 28.36 34.28
CA GLU A 358 8.97 27.86 35.67
C GLU A 358 7.63 28.18 36.36
N ASP A 359 7.00 29.30 36.03
CA ASP A 359 5.71 29.69 36.60
C ASP A 359 4.57 29.00 35.84
N GLN A 360 4.11 27.87 36.37
CA GLN A 360 2.93 27.17 35.85
C GLN A 360 1.61 27.77 36.34
N SER A 361 1.61 28.73 37.27
CA SER A 361 0.37 29.30 37.82
C SER A 361 -0.30 30.29 36.85
N SER A 362 0.46 30.92 35.95
CA SER A 362 -0.06 31.71 34.83
C SER A 362 -0.29 30.88 33.55
N LYS A 363 0.05 29.59 33.58
CA LYS A 363 -0.11 28.60 32.49
C LYS A 363 -1.55 28.08 32.38
N ASP A 364 -2.23 28.11 33.52
CA ASP A 364 -3.54 27.49 33.74
C ASP A 364 -4.73 28.42 33.51
N ASN A 365 -4.52 29.73 33.41
CA ASN A 365 -5.63 30.71 33.39
C ASN A 365 -5.94 31.27 32.00
N ILE A 366 -5.09 31.03 31.00
CA ILE A 366 -5.40 31.51 29.64
C ILE A 366 -6.55 30.68 29.07
N THR A 367 -7.54 31.38 28.55
CA THR A 367 -8.74 30.79 27.98
C THR A 367 -8.57 30.42 26.52
N ILE A 368 -9.37 29.46 26.05
CA ILE A 368 -9.45 29.09 24.63
C ILE A 368 -9.81 30.31 23.78
N GLY A 369 -10.69 31.19 24.26
CA GLY A 369 -11.07 32.43 23.57
C GLY A 369 -9.92 33.44 23.45
N GLU A 370 -9.07 33.57 24.48
CA GLU A 370 -7.88 34.44 24.40
C GLU A 370 -6.83 33.90 23.41
N LEU A 371 -6.66 32.59 23.32
CA LEU A 371 -5.78 31.95 22.33
C LEU A 371 -6.30 32.15 20.91
N GLU A 372 -7.62 32.01 20.70
CA GLU A 372 -8.27 32.33 19.44
C GLU A 372 -8.02 33.80 19.04
N ALA A 373 -8.24 34.74 19.97
CA ALA A 373 -8.03 36.15 19.73
C ALA A 373 -6.58 36.49 19.37
N GLN A 374 -5.59 35.83 20.00
CA GLN A 374 -4.18 35.97 19.66
C GLN A 374 -3.89 35.46 18.24
N LEU A 375 -4.43 34.31 17.86
CA LEU A 375 -4.27 33.77 16.51
C LEU A 375 -4.93 34.67 15.44
N LEU A 376 -6.13 35.16 15.70
CA LEU A 376 -6.82 36.08 14.79
C LEU A 376 -6.10 37.43 14.67
N SER A 377 -5.51 37.91 15.76
CA SER A 377 -4.66 39.11 15.75
C SER A 377 -3.42 38.90 14.90
N TYR A 378 -2.79 37.72 14.98
CA TYR A 378 -1.68 37.33 14.12
C TYR A 378 -2.09 37.29 12.64
N PHE A 379 -3.25 36.72 12.30
CA PHE A 379 -3.76 36.71 10.92
C PHE A 379 -3.98 38.12 10.38
N LYS A 380 -4.60 38.99 11.17
CA LYS A 380 -4.82 40.40 10.80
C LYS A 380 -3.49 41.13 10.58
N ALA A 381 -2.52 40.94 11.46
CA ALA A 381 -1.21 41.58 11.36
C ALA A 381 -0.39 41.12 10.13
N ASN A 382 -0.64 39.90 9.64
CA ASN A 382 0.07 39.31 8.51
C ASN A 382 -0.77 39.26 7.21
N ASN A 383 -1.93 39.93 7.17
CA ASN A 383 -2.85 39.94 6.02
C ASN A 383 -3.29 38.53 5.56
N LEU A 384 -3.50 37.61 6.51
CA LEU A 384 -3.95 36.25 6.23
C LEU A 384 -5.49 36.19 6.26
N PRO A 385 -6.16 35.57 5.26
CA PRO A 385 -7.60 35.67 5.06
C PRO A 385 -8.42 34.63 5.86
N TYR A 386 -7.84 33.97 6.86
CA TYR A 386 -8.49 32.86 7.57
C TYR A 386 -9.55 33.37 8.56
N LYS A 387 -10.69 32.69 8.58
CA LYS A 387 -11.84 33.01 9.46
C LYS A 387 -12.29 31.76 10.20
N VAL A 388 -12.58 31.91 11.49
CA VAL A 388 -13.08 30.81 12.35
C VAL A 388 -14.29 30.14 11.68
N GLY A 389 -14.31 28.82 11.67
CA GLY A 389 -15.39 28.00 11.11
C GLY A 389 -15.23 27.63 9.64
N THR A 390 -14.34 28.27 8.87
CA THR A 390 -14.20 27.95 7.44
C THR A 390 -13.32 26.71 7.19
N PRO A 391 -13.47 26.03 6.04
CA PRO A 391 -12.59 24.92 5.64
C PRO A 391 -11.11 25.32 5.54
N GLU A 392 -10.82 26.56 5.14
CA GLU A 392 -9.45 27.08 5.01
C GLU A 392 -8.81 27.26 6.40
N TYR A 393 -9.57 27.75 7.38
CA TYR A 393 -9.10 27.87 8.76
C TYR A 393 -8.82 26.51 9.39
N TYR A 394 -9.70 25.53 9.17
CA TYR A 394 -9.47 24.15 9.60
C TYR A 394 -8.22 23.55 8.98
N THR A 395 -8.06 23.70 7.66
CA THR A 395 -6.88 23.21 6.93
C THR A 395 -5.61 23.87 7.47
N TYR A 396 -5.64 25.19 7.66
CA TYR A 396 -4.52 25.94 8.23
C TYR A 396 -4.12 25.41 9.61
N LEU A 397 -5.07 25.27 10.54
CA LEU A 397 -4.79 24.77 11.89
C LEU A 397 -4.23 23.35 11.87
N LYS A 398 -4.80 22.48 11.04
CA LYS A 398 -4.36 21.09 10.88
C LYS A 398 -2.94 21.01 10.34
N THR A 399 -2.63 21.73 9.27
CA THR A 399 -1.27 21.78 8.71
C THR A 399 -0.31 22.39 9.73
N GLN A 400 -0.71 23.41 10.50
CA GLN A 400 0.16 24.01 11.50
C GLN A 400 0.45 23.07 12.68
N LEU A 401 -0.51 22.23 13.06
CA LEU A 401 -0.35 21.23 14.11
C LEU A 401 0.59 20.10 13.68
N LEU A 402 0.47 19.64 12.44
CA LEU A 402 1.24 18.49 11.92
C LEU A 402 2.63 18.88 11.39
N GLU A 403 2.74 20.03 10.72
CA GLU A 403 3.91 20.39 9.92
C GLU A 403 4.59 21.68 10.38
N HIS A 404 3.96 22.48 11.24
CA HIS A 404 4.45 23.81 11.63
C HIS A 404 4.73 24.73 10.42
N SER A 405 3.93 24.60 9.36
CA SER A 405 4.16 25.18 8.03
C SER A 405 4.29 26.70 8.01
N ASP A 406 3.56 27.42 8.85
CA ASP A 406 3.75 28.85 9.08
C ASP A 406 4.89 29.08 10.08
N LEU A 407 6.10 29.21 9.55
CA LEU A 407 7.32 29.44 10.33
C LEU A 407 7.32 30.78 11.09
N LYS A 408 6.51 31.77 10.67
CA LYS A 408 6.38 33.05 11.40
C LYS A 408 5.51 32.84 12.63
N LEU A 409 4.36 32.17 12.49
CA LEU A 409 3.54 31.79 13.62
C LEU A 409 4.30 30.85 14.57
N ALA A 410 5.12 29.94 14.02
CA ALA A 410 5.93 29.00 14.80
C ALA A 410 6.99 29.67 15.71
N LYS A 411 7.27 30.97 15.50
CA LYS A 411 8.13 31.79 16.36
C LYS A 411 7.35 32.65 17.35
N HIS A 412 6.02 32.69 17.25
CA HIS A 412 5.20 33.45 18.16
C HIS A 412 5.39 32.91 19.59
N PRO A 413 5.54 33.77 20.63
CA PRO A 413 5.77 33.32 22.00
C PRO A 413 4.67 32.41 22.55
N SER A 414 3.42 32.64 22.13
CA SER A 414 2.28 31.80 22.50
C SER A 414 2.08 30.58 21.60
N TYR A 415 2.97 30.33 20.64
CA TYR A 415 2.76 29.29 19.64
C TYR A 415 2.45 27.89 20.20
N PRO A 416 3.17 27.40 21.24
CA PRO A 416 2.83 26.10 21.85
C PRO A 416 1.38 26.03 22.34
N ARG A 417 0.86 27.14 22.86
CA ARG A 417 -0.50 27.25 23.39
C ARG A 417 -1.53 27.48 22.28
N ILE A 418 -1.17 28.18 21.22
CA ILE A 418 -1.99 28.26 20.00
C ILE A 418 -2.20 26.86 19.40
N LEU A 419 -1.21 25.98 19.48
CA LEU A 419 -1.38 24.58 19.08
C LEU A 419 -2.39 23.83 19.97
N VAL A 420 -2.49 24.16 21.27
CA VAL A 420 -3.54 23.62 22.15
C VAL A 420 -4.92 24.06 21.67
N TYR A 421 -5.11 25.34 21.36
CA TYR A 421 -6.34 25.83 20.73
C TYR A 421 -6.63 25.10 19.41
N ALA A 422 -5.61 24.88 18.58
CA ALA A 422 -5.77 24.17 17.32
C ALA A 422 -6.29 22.73 17.52
N VAL A 423 -5.72 22.00 18.49
CA VAL A 423 -6.19 20.65 18.86
C VAL A 423 -7.66 20.69 19.29
N GLU A 424 -8.01 21.63 20.16
CA GLU A 424 -9.37 21.76 20.70
C GLU A 424 -10.38 22.12 19.60
N TYR A 425 -10.01 23.03 18.70
CA TYR A 425 -10.83 23.39 17.54
C TYR A 425 -11.11 22.19 16.64
N LEU A 426 -10.10 21.35 16.37
CA LEU A 426 -10.25 20.16 15.54
C LEU A 426 -11.12 19.10 16.25
N TYR A 427 -10.98 18.96 17.57
CA TYR A 427 -11.78 18.05 18.38
C TYR A 427 -13.27 18.45 18.38
N GLU A 428 -13.57 19.70 18.73
CA GLU A 428 -14.95 20.22 18.81
C GLU A 428 -15.65 20.17 17.45
N ARG A 429 -14.93 20.45 16.37
CA ARG A 429 -15.48 20.31 15.02
C ARG A 429 -15.78 18.85 14.69
N GLY A 430 -14.89 17.92 15.05
CA GLY A 430 -15.07 16.49 14.84
C GLY A 430 -16.32 15.94 15.55
N LEU A 431 -16.57 16.36 16.80
CA LEU A 431 -17.78 15.99 17.54
C LEU A 431 -19.07 16.41 16.82
N ILE A 432 -19.05 17.56 16.15
CA ILE A 432 -20.22 18.06 15.43
C ILE A 432 -20.36 17.37 14.08
N GLU A 433 -19.27 17.11 13.36
CA GLU A 433 -19.29 16.31 12.12
C GLU A 433 -19.86 14.90 12.39
N GLU A 434 -19.49 14.26 13.50
CA GLU A 434 -20.08 12.99 13.95
C GLU A 434 -21.58 13.11 14.23
N LYS A 435 -22.00 14.15 14.97
CA LYS A 435 -23.42 14.42 15.24
C LYS A 435 -24.23 14.66 13.97
N ILE A 436 -23.70 15.42 13.01
CA ILE A 436 -24.34 15.66 11.71
C ILE A 436 -24.45 14.35 10.92
N ASN A 437 -23.40 13.54 10.89
CA ASN A 437 -23.40 12.25 10.20
C ASN A 437 -24.37 11.23 10.85
N SER A 438 -24.69 11.42 12.14
CA SER A 438 -25.65 10.59 12.88
C SER A 438 -27.11 11.05 12.77
N ASN A 439 -27.40 12.29 12.33
CA ASN A 439 -28.73 12.87 12.26
C ASN A 439 -29.08 13.37 10.84
N GLU A 440 -29.91 12.62 10.11
CA GLU A 440 -30.36 12.94 8.73
C GLU A 440 -31.11 14.28 8.61
N SER A 441 -31.53 14.90 9.72
CA SER A 441 -32.34 16.14 9.74
C SER A 441 -31.53 17.45 9.74
N LEU A 442 -30.20 17.41 9.92
CA LEU A 442 -29.35 18.61 10.04
C LEU A 442 -28.56 18.96 8.77
N SER A 443 -28.71 18.20 7.68
CA SER A 443 -27.80 18.26 6.52
C SER A 443 -28.00 19.43 5.54
N TYR A 444 -28.96 20.33 5.78
CA TYR A 444 -29.34 21.39 4.82
C TYR A 444 -29.17 22.85 5.31
N ALA A 445 -28.70 23.09 6.54
CA ALA A 445 -28.40 24.45 6.99
C ALA A 445 -26.93 24.81 6.71
N PRO A 446 -26.59 26.05 6.28
CA PRO A 446 -25.21 26.50 6.22
C PRO A 446 -24.63 26.49 7.64
N PHE A 447 -23.81 25.47 7.93
CA PHE A 447 -23.29 25.24 9.27
C PHE A 447 -22.15 26.23 9.57
N THR A 448 -22.41 27.16 10.48
CA THR A 448 -21.39 28.09 11.00
C THR A 448 -20.79 27.52 12.28
N PHE A 449 -19.63 26.88 12.18
CA PHE A 449 -18.87 26.39 13.33
C PHE A 449 -18.18 27.54 14.09
N ASN A 450 -18.19 27.50 15.42
CA ASN A 450 -17.43 28.41 16.29
C ASN A 450 -17.10 27.75 17.64
N MET A 451 -16.22 28.37 18.42
CA MET A 451 -15.71 27.86 19.70
C MET A 451 -16.37 28.52 20.93
N ASN A 452 -17.47 29.26 20.75
CA ASN A 452 -18.02 30.12 21.82
C ASN A 452 -18.42 29.34 23.07
N HIS A 453 -18.86 28.09 22.94
CA HIS A 453 -19.32 27.27 24.08
C HIS A 453 -18.20 26.86 25.02
N ILE A 454 -16.94 26.90 24.58
CA ILE A 454 -15.76 26.62 25.40
C ILE A 454 -14.77 27.78 25.47
N ALA A 455 -15.08 28.92 24.86
CA ALA A 455 -14.17 30.08 24.83
C ALA A 455 -13.78 30.58 26.24
N HIS A 456 -14.61 30.34 27.25
CA HIS A 456 -14.36 30.69 28.65
C HIS A 456 -13.50 29.68 29.41
N LYS A 457 -13.35 28.45 28.89
CA LYS A 457 -12.56 27.40 29.52
C LYS A 457 -11.09 27.72 29.42
N THR A 458 -10.36 27.44 30.48
CA THR A 458 -8.91 27.55 30.51
C THR A 458 -8.23 26.29 29.96
N ILE A 459 -6.94 26.38 29.63
CA ILE A 459 -6.15 25.17 29.30
C ILE A 459 -6.24 24.15 30.45
N LYS A 460 -6.23 24.59 31.71
CA LYS A 460 -6.32 23.70 32.86
C LYS A 460 -7.66 22.97 32.92
N ASP A 461 -8.77 23.67 32.63
CA ASP A 461 -10.09 23.06 32.61
C ASP A 461 -10.17 21.95 31.55
N ILE A 462 -9.65 22.22 30.34
CA ILE A 462 -9.55 21.22 29.26
C ILE A 462 -8.67 20.03 29.67
N GLU A 463 -7.54 20.28 30.35
CA GLU A 463 -6.68 19.21 30.84
C GLU A 463 -7.37 18.32 31.89
N ASN A 464 -8.12 18.92 32.81
CA ASN A 464 -8.87 18.21 33.85
C ASN A 464 -10.01 17.37 33.24
N GLU A 465 -10.78 17.94 32.32
CA GLU A 465 -11.84 17.23 31.59
C GLU A 465 -11.25 16.05 30.80
N GLY A 466 -10.11 16.28 30.16
CA GLY A 466 -9.33 15.21 29.57
C GLY A 466 -9.03 14.11 30.59
N GLN A 467 -8.36 14.42 31.70
CA GLN A 467 -8.00 13.46 32.77
C GLN A 467 -9.18 12.58 33.20
N GLN A 468 -10.33 13.18 33.44
CA GLN A 468 -11.55 12.46 33.75
C GLN A 468 -11.98 11.53 32.59
N LEU A 469 -11.98 12.06 31.36
CA LEU A 469 -12.04 11.35 30.06
C LEU A 469 -11.41 9.95 30.06
N GLU A 470 -10.12 9.95 30.37
CA GLU A 470 -9.28 8.77 30.27
C GLU A 470 -9.50 7.79 31.42
N GLN A 471 -9.78 8.29 32.63
CA GLN A 471 -10.14 7.43 33.74
C GLN A 471 -11.44 6.69 33.45
N GLU A 472 -12.44 7.38 32.89
CA GLU A 472 -13.70 6.76 32.46
C GLU A 472 -13.47 5.71 31.36
N LEU A 473 -12.63 6.02 30.36
CA LEU A 473 -12.29 5.07 29.29
C LEU A 473 -11.54 3.83 29.81
N GLN A 474 -10.59 4.01 30.73
CA GLN A 474 -9.86 2.90 31.36
C GLN A 474 -10.80 2.02 32.18
N MET A 475 -11.72 2.62 32.96
CA MET A 475 -12.73 1.88 33.69
C MET A 475 -13.65 1.07 32.75
N ALA A 476 -14.07 1.65 31.63
CA ALA A 476 -14.89 0.97 30.62
C ALA A 476 -14.14 -0.20 29.95
N GLN A 477 -12.85 -0.05 29.66
CA GLN A 477 -12.01 -1.11 29.12
C GLN A 477 -11.85 -2.28 30.11
N VAL A 478 -11.59 -1.98 31.39
CA VAL A 478 -11.51 -3.00 32.45
C VAL A 478 -12.84 -3.74 32.59
N GLN A 479 -13.96 -3.03 32.54
CA GLN A 479 -15.28 -3.64 32.59
C GLN A 479 -15.53 -4.58 31.40
N THR A 480 -15.18 -4.13 30.19
CA THR A 480 -15.28 -4.93 28.97
C THR A 480 -14.39 -6.19 29.03
N GLN A 481 -13.19 -6.07 29.61
CA GLN A 481 -12.29 -7.20 29.79
C GLN A 481 -12.86 -8.22 30.79
N LYS A 482 -13.42 -7.77 31.92
CA LYS A 482 -14.11 -8.65 32.88
C LYS A 482 -15.28 -9.40 32.26
N GLU A 483 -16.05 -8.73 31.41
CA GLU A 483 -17.14 -9.35 30.66
C GLU A 483 -16.62 -10.38 29.66
N HIS A 484 -15.48 -10.12 29.01
CA HIS A 484 -14.84 -11.07 28.12
C HIS A 484 -14.32 -12.33 28.85
N GLU A 485 -13.64 -12.16 29.98
CA GLU A 485 -13.15 -13.26 30.83
C GLU A 485 -14.32 -14.13 31.33
N LYS A 486 -15.42 -13.51 31.75
CA LYS A 486 -16.64 -14.23 32.13
C LYS A 486 -17.22 -15.03 30.97
N SER A 487 -17.22 -14.46 29.75
CA SER A 487 -17.67 -15.17 28.54
C SER A 487 -16.79 -16.37 28.20
N GLN A 488 -15.47 -16.27 28.38
CA GLN A 488 -14.54 -17.38 28.16
C GLN A 488 -14.77 -18.52 29.15
N GLN A 489 -14.95 -18.22 30.44
CA GLN A 489 -15.26 -19.22 31.46
C GLN A 489 -16.55 -19.98 31.16
N ILE A 490 -17.58 -19.27 30.68
CA ILE A 490 -18.85 -19.88 30.25
C ILE A 490 -18.60 -20.82 29.05
N GLN A 491 -17.76 -20.42 28.09
CA GLN A 491 -17.43 -21.24 26.92
C GLN A 491 -16.66 -22.52 27.29
N GLU A 492 -15.71 -22.43 28.21
CA GLU A 492 -14.95 -23.59 28.72
C GLU A 492 -15.87 -24.58 29.44
N GLN A 493 -16.77 -24.08 30.29
CA GLN A 493 -17.78 -24.91 30.97
C GLN A 493 -18.69 -25.63 29.97
N GLN A 494 -19.10 -24.95 28.90
CA GLN A 494 -19.92 -25.57 27.85
C GLN A 494 -19.17 -26.68 27.10
N GLN A 495 -17.91 -26.46 26.77
CA GLN A 495 -17.08 -27.46 26.08
C GLN A 495 -16.87 -28.71 26.93
N GLU A 496 -16.66 -28.54 28.23
CA GLU A 496 -16.52 -29.67 29.16
C GLU A 496 -17.81 -30.49 29.28
N LEU A 497 -18.98 -29.83 29.36
CA LEU A 497 -20.29 -30.51 29.33
C LEU A 497 -20.51 -31.31 28.03
N ILE A 498 -20.09 -30.76 26.88
CA ILE A 498 -20.17 -31.45 25.59
C ILE A 498 -19.25 -32.67 25.57
N ARG A 499 -18.03 -32.54 26.10
CA ARG A 499 -17.06 -33.64 26.19
C ARG A 499 -17.57 -34.78 27.06
N GLN A 500 -18.14 -34.47 28.22
CA GLN A 500 -18.77 -35.46 29.10
C GLN A 500 -19.92 -36.18 28.42
N LYS A 501 -20.69 -35.48 27.58
CA LYS A 501 -21.79 -36.07 26.81
C LYS A 501 -21.27 -37.09 25.80
N GLN A 502 -20.23 -36.74 25.05
CA GLN A 502 -19.63 -37.63 24.05
C GLN A 502 -19.04 -38.89 24.68
N ASP A 503 -18.37 -38.77 25.84
CA ASP A 503 -17.83 -39.89 26.60
C ASP A 503 -18.94 -40.85 27.06
N LEU A 504 -20.04 -40.32 27.59
CA LEU A 504 -21.20 -41.12 27.98
C LEU A 504 -21.90 -41.79 26.78
N GLU A 505 -21.97 -41.12 25.63
CA GLU A 505 -22.51 -41.72 24.40
C GLU A 505 -21.64 -42.89 23.91
N SER A 506 -20.32 -42.75 23.97
CA SER A 506 -19.38 -43.84 23.61
C SER A 506 -19.49 -45.02 24.57
N LYS A 507 -19.54 -44.77 25.89
CA LYS A 507 -19.75 -45.82 26.90
C LYS A 507 -21.08 -46.55 26.71
N HIS A 508 -22.14 -45.82 26.39
CA HIS A 508 -23.45 -46.41 26.11
C HIS A 508 -23.40 -47.32 24.87
N GLN A 509 -22.77 -46.87 23.78
CA GLN A 509 -22.61 -47.68 22.57
C GLN A 509 -21.76 -48.93 22.83
N GLU A 510 -20.66 -48.80 23.56
CA GLU A 510 -19.81 -49.94 23.94
C GLU A 510 -20.58 -50.97 24.75
N GLN A 511 -21.33 -50.54 25.77
CA GLN A 511 -22.18 -51.44 26.56
C GLN A 511 -23.26 -52.12 25.71
N GLN A 512 -23.89 -51.40 24.77
CA GLN A 512 -24.86 -52.00 23.85
C GLN A 512 -24.22 -53.06 22.93
N GLN A 513 -23.01 -52.80 22.41
CA GLN A 513 -22.29 -53.77 21.58
C GLN A 513 -21.86 -55.00 22.37
N ASN A 514 -21.37 -54.82 23.60
CA ASN A 514 -21.02 -55.91 24.50
C ASN A 514 -22.24 -56.78 24.81
N LEU A 515 -23.41 -56.17 25.03
CA LEU A 515 -24.67 -56.89 25.23
C LEU A 515 -25.08 -57.69 23.99
N ILE A 516 -24.94 -57.12 22.78
CA ILE A 516 -25.24 -57.84 21.52
C ILE A 516 -24.30 -59.03 21.35
N HIS A 517 -23.00 -58.84 21.53
CA HIS A 517 -22.00 -59.90 21.37
C HIS A 517 -22.22 -61.04 22.37
N GLN A 518 -22.51 -60.73 23.63
CA GLN A 518 -22.78 -61.75 24.64
C GLN A 518 -24.11 -62.47 24.42
N LYS A 519 -25.15 -61.79 23.93
CA LYS A 519 -26.40 -62.46 23.50
C LYS A 519 -26.14 -63.48 22.41
N GLN A 520 -25.33 -63.14 21.40
CA GLN A 520 -24.94 -64.08 20.35
C GLN A 520 -24.15 -65.27 20.90
N ASN A 521 -23.22 -65.04 21.82
CA ASN A 521 -22.45 -66.13 22.45
C ASN A 521 -23.35 -67.05 23.28
N LEU A 522 -24.28 -66.50 24.07
CA LEU A 522 -25.26 -67.27 24.86
C LEU A 522 -26.26 -68.03 23.98
N GLU A 523 -26.69 -67.46 22.86
CA GLU A 523 -27.54 -68.14 21.87
C GLU A 523 -26.79 -69.32 21.23
N ASN A 524 -25.51 -69.14 20.90
CA ASN A 524 -24.66 -70.22 20.38
C ASN A 524 -24.44 -71.33 21.42
N GLU A 525 -24.16 -70.99 22.68
CA GLU A 525 -24.02 -71.96 23.78
C GLU A 525 -25.34 -72.70 24.07
N HIS A 526 -26.48 -72.00 24.01
CA HIS A 526 -27.79 -72.62 24.16
C HIS A 526 -28.10 -73.60 23.01
N GLN A 527 -27.70 -73.26 21.79
CA GLN A 527 -27.84 -74.13 20.61
C GLN A 527 -26.95 -75.38 20.71
N GLU A 528 -25.73 -75.27 21.26
CA GLU A 528 -24.82 -76.41 21.51
C GLU A 528 -25.30 -77.30 22.68
N GLN A 529 -25.97 -76.74 23.69
CA GLN A 529 -26.37 -77.48 24.90
C GLN A 529 -27.80 -78.06 24.85
N GLN A 530 -28.61 -77.74 23.84
CA GLN A 530 -29.89 -78.43 23.58
C GLN A 530 -29.74 -79.95 23.37
N ASP A 531 -28.52 -80.43 23.11
CA ASP A 531 -28.19 -81.86 23.01
C ASP A 531 -27.95 -82.56 24.36
N THR A 532 -27.97 -81.84 25.50
CA THR A 532 -27.82 -82.44 26.85
C THR A 532 -28.80 -81.85 27.89
N LYS A 533 -29.47 -82.72 28.66
CA LYS A 533 -30.53 -82.42 29.64
C LYS A 533 -30.09 -81.53 30.83
N ASN A 534 -29.71 -80.27 30.64
CA ASN A 534 -29.41 -79.34 31.74
C ASN A 534 -29.83 -77.88 31.50
N THR A 535 -31.03 -77.70 30.95
CA THR A 535 -31.57 -76.42 30.46
C THR A 535 -31.92 -75.39 31.56
N GLN A 536 -32.24 -75.84 32.77
CA GLN A 536 -32.80 -74.96 33.83
C GLN A 536 -31.80 -73.98 34.46
N THR A 537 -30.54 -74.40 34.66
CA THR A 537 -29.51 -73.58 35.34
C THR A 537 -28.97 -72.44 34.46
N ILE A 538 -29.03 -72.62 33.13
CA ILE A 538 -28.57 -71.64 32.14
C ILE A 538 -29.59 -70.51 31.99
N GLU A 539 -30.89 -70.84 32.05
CA GLU A 539 -31.97 -69.84 31.99
C GLU A 539 -31.92 -68.87 33.18
N GLU A 540 -31.58 -69.35 34.38
CA GLU A 540 -31.41 -68.51 35.58
C GLU A 540 -30.17 -67.59 35.47
N GLN A 541 -29.03 -68.12 34.99
CA GLN A 541 -27.82 -67.32 34.75
C GLN A 541 -28.03 -66.27 33.65
N GLN A 542 -28.77 -66.62 32.58
CA GLN A 542 -29.16 -65.69 31.52
C GLN A 542 -30.08 -64.57 32.06
N HIS A 543 -30.99 -64.90 32.97
CA HIS A 543 -31.89 -63.93 33.58
C HIS A 543 -31.13 -62.92 34.47
N ASP A 544 -30.20 -63.39 35.31
CA ASP A 544 -29.46 -62.54 36.23
C ASP A 544 -28.44 -61.63 35.53
N LEU A 545 -27.73 -62.14 34.51
CA LEU A 545 -26.86 -61.32 33.64
C LEU A 545 -27.64 -60.23 32.91
N LYS A 546 -28.81 -60.57 32.36
CA LYS A 546 -29.69 -59.61 31.67
C LYS A 546 -30.17 -58.52 32.63
N LYS A 547 -30.45 -58.85 33.89
CA LYS A 547 -30.88 -57.90 34.92
C LYS A 547 -29.76 -56.91 35.28
N ILE A 548 -28.56 -57.40 35.63
CA ILE A 548 -27.41 -56.56 36.01
C ILE A 548 -27.04 -55.60 34.87
N GLN A 549 -27.03 -56.08 33.63
CA GLN A 549 -26.67 -55.25 32.47
C GLN A 549 -27.75 -54.23 32.11
N THR A 550 -29.02 -54.58 32.31
CA THR A 550 -30.12 -53.61 32.14
C THR A 550 -30.01 -52.49 33.18
N GLU A 551 -29.62 -52.80 34.42
CA GLU A 551 -29.41 -51.80 35.47
C GLU A 551 -28.22 -50.86 35.17
N GLU A 552 -27.13 -51.35 34.56
CA GLU A 552 -26.01 -50.51 34.13
C GLU A 552 -26.36 -49.58 32.97
N ILE A 553 -27.05 -50.09 31.95
CA ILE A 553 -27.56 -49.28 30.83
C ILE A 553 -28.53 -48.21 31.34
N GLN A 554 -29.42 -48.57 32.25
CA GLN A 554 -30.39 -47.63 32.84
C GLN A 554 -29.71 -46.51 33.63
N LYS A 555 -28.61 -46.80 34.34
CA LYS A 555 -27.78 -45.78 35.01
C LYS A 555 -27.10 -44.84 34.01
N ILE A 556 -26.59 -45.37 32.89
CA ILE A 556 -25.98 -44.54 31.83
C ILE A 556 -27.04 -43.64 31.17
N GLU A 557 -28.23 -44.17 30.90
CA GLU A 557 -29.36 -43.40 30.34
C GLU A 557 -29.82 -42.28 31.29
N GLU A 558 -29.88 -42.55 32.60
CA GLU A 558 -30.18 -41.54 33.61
C GLU A 558 -29.12 -40.43 33.65
N GLN A 559 -27.83 -40.79 33.57
CA GLN A 559 -26.73 -39.82 33.47
C GLN A 559 -26.82 -38.99 32.19
N GLN A 560 -27.13 -39.60 31.05
CA GLN A 560 -27.34 -38.89 29.78
C GLN A 560 -28.52 -37.92 29.87
N GLN A 561 -29.62 -38.32 30.53
CA GLN A 561 -30.79 -37.47 30.70
C GLN A 561 -30.52 -36.30 31.65
N ASN A 562 -29.77 -36.51 32.73
CA ASN A 562 -29.32 -35.44 33.63
C ASN A 562 -28.39 -34.46 32.92
N LEU A 563 -27.42 -34.95 32.15
CA LEU A 563 -26.50 -34.11 31.39
C LEU A 563 -27.20 -33.35 30.26
N LYS A 564 -28.19 -33.98 29.60
CA LYS A 564 -29.07 -33.32 28.63
C LYS A 564 -29.89 -32.21 29.29
N THR A 565 -30.39 -32.43 30.51
CA THR A 565 -31.12 -31.42 31.28
C THR A 565 -30.19 -30.29 31.71
N GLN A 566 -28.95 -30.57 32.13
CA GLN A 566 -27.94 -29.57 32.42
C GLN A 566 -27.57 -28.74 31.19
N LEU A 567 -27.35 -29.38 30.04
CA LEU A 567 -27.10 -28.71 28.76
C LEU A 567 -28.31 -27.90 28.28
N GLN A 568 -29.54 -28.38 28.50
CA GLN A 568 -30.77 -27.64 28.21
C GLN A 568 -30.94 -26.44 29.15
N THR A 569 -30.57 -26.57 30.41
CA THR A 569 -30.61 -25.46 31.38
C THR A 569 -29.50 -24.45 31.09
N PHE A 570 -28.32 -24.92 30.68
CA PHE A 570 -27.22 -24.10 30.20
C PHE A 570 -27.59 -23.34 28.92
N ASN A 571 -28.12 -24.03 27.91
CA ASN A 571 -28.56 -23.42 26.64
C ASN A 571 -29.84 -22.58 26.78
N ALA A 572 -30.70 -22.85 27.77
CA ALA A 572 -31.81 -21.96 28.11
C ALA A 572 -31.33 -20.68 28.81
N SER A 573 -30.09 -20.68 29.33
CA SER A 573 -29.43 -19.50 29.90
C SER A 573 -28.43 -18.83 28.93
N SER A 574 -28.10 -19.41 27.78
CA SER A 574 -27.25 -18.79 26.73
C SER A 574 -28.07 -18.43 25.50
N ARG A 575 -28.06 -17.15 25.12
CA ARG A 575 -29.07 -16.54 24.23
C ARG A 575 -28.78 -16.70 22.73
N TYR A 576 -27.67 -17.31 22.33
CA TYR A 576 -27.26 -17.65 20.96
C TYR A 576 -25.91 -18.40 20.99
N ASN A 577 -25.75 -19.49 20.25
CA ASN A 577 -24.48 -20.19 20.06
C ASN A 577 -23.82 -19.78 18.73
N ALA A 578 -22.87 -18.85 18.82
CA ALA A 578 -22.12 -18.34 17.68
C ALA A 578 -21.34 -19.42 16.92
N GLN A 579 -20.78 -20.40 17.62
CA GLN A 579 -19.97 -21.45 16.99
C GLN A 579 -20.83 -22.39 16.14
N ASP A 580 -22.05 -22.71 16.58
CA ASP A 580 -22.97 -23.55 15.81
C ASP A 580 -23.43 -22.85 14.53
N ALA A 581 -23.66 -21.53 14.59
CA ALA A 581 -23.95 -20.72 13.40
C ALA A 581 -22.77 -20.68 12.41
N VAL A 582 -21.54 -20.51 12.91
CA VAL A 582 -20.32 -20.56 12.08
C VAL A 582 -20.13 -21.94 11.46
N ASN A 583 -20.28 -23.01 12.25
CA ASN A 583 -20.18 -24.39 11.76
C ASN A 583 -21.22 -24.69 10.69
N TYR A 584 -22.45 -24.22 10.88
CA TYR A 584 -23.49 -24.33 9.87
C TYR A 584 -23.09 -23.63 8.57
N ALA A 585 -22.64 -22.38 8.67
CA ALA A 585 -22.24 -21.59 7.50
C ALA A 585 -21.09 -22.27 6.74
N LEU A 586 -20.04 -22.72 7.44
CA LEU A 586 -18.90 -23.40 6.83
C LEU A 586 -19.26 -24.75 6.19
N LYS A 587 -20.23 -25.48 6.76
CA LYS A 587 -20.71 -26.76 6.24
C LYS A 587 -21.45 -26.58 4.91
N TRP A 588 -22.36 -25.61 4.86
CA TRP A 588 -23.25 -25.41 3.71
C TRP A 588 -22.76 -24.35 2.73
N ALA A 589 -21.55 -23.82 2.89
CA ALA A 589 -21.02 -22.72 2.08
C ALA A 589 -21.02 -22.95 0.56
N TRP A 590 -20.89 -24.19 0.09
CA TRP A 590 -20.78 -24.55 -1.33
C TRP A 590 -22.02 -25.21 -1.92
N VAL A 591 -22.93 -25.67 -1.06
CA VAL A 591 -24.11 -26.44 -1.44
C VAL A 591 -25.27 -26.06 -0.54
N ASN A 592 -26.46 -25.83 -1.09
CA ASN A 592 -27.62 -25.50 -0.26
C ASN A 592 -28.02 -26.69 0.62
N ASN A 593 -28.48 -26.41 1.84
CA ASN A 593 -29.02 -27.44 2.71
C ASN A 593 -30.34 -27.98 2.11
N PRO A 594 -30.43 -29.28 1.76
CA PRO A 594 -31.61 -29.85 1.08
C PRO A 594 -32.89 -29.85 1.93
N THR A 595 -32.78 -29.61 3.24
CA THR A 595 -33.96 -29.43 4.09
C THR A 595 -34.69 -28.12 3.78
N TYR A 596 -33.98 -27.08 3.36
CA TYR A 596 -34.55 -25.77 3.04
C TYR A 596 -34.70 -25.57 1.54
N ILE A 597 -35.59 -24.66 1.15
CA ILE A 597 -35.77 -24.28 -0.26
C ILE A 597 -34.55 -23.47 -0.70
N ASN A 598 -34.00 -23.81 -1.87
CA ASN A 598 -32.99 -23.01 -2.56
C ASN A 598 -33.66 -21.84 -3.32
N TRP A 599 -33.21 -20.62 -3.06
CA TRP A 599 -33.70 -19.38 -3.69
C TRP A 599 -32.75 -18.75 -4.73
N ASP A 600 -31.66 -19.43 -5.11
CA ASP A 600 -30.66 -18.92 -6.07
C ASP A 600 -31.29 -18.43 -7.38
N LEU A 601 -32.26 -19.17 -7.93
CA LEU A 601 -32.97 -18.78 -9.17
C LEU A 601 -34.10 -17.76 -8.98
N ARG A 602 -34.33 -17.27 -7.75
CA ARG A 602 -35.46 -16.41 -7.38
C ARG A 602 -35.04 -15.08 -6.75
N GLY A 603 -33.83 -14.61 -7.06
CA GLY A 603 -33.29 -13.32 -6.60
C GLY A 603 -32.24 -13.42 -5.49
N GLY A 604 -31.80 -14.64 -5.13
CA GLY A 604 -30.66 -14.89 -4.25
C GLY A 604 -31.02 -15.61 -2.94
N ASP A 605 -30.09 -16.43 -2.46
CA ASP A 605 -30.20 -17.29 -1.27
C ASP A 605 -29.46 -16.74 -0.05
N CYS A 606 -28.83 -15.57 -0.16
CA CYS A 606 -27.94 -15.03 0.87
C CYS A 606 -28.60 -14.85 2.25
N ALA A 607 -29.77 -14.22 2.31
CA ALA A 607 -30.50 -14.04 3.57
C ALA A 607 -31.12 -15.35 4.09
N ASN A 608 -31.56 -16.24 3.19
CA ASN A 608 -32.07 -17.57 3.56
C ASN A 608 -30.97 -18.41 4.22
N PHE A 609 -29.78 -18.43 3.63
CA PHE A 609 -28.60 -19.11 4.14
C PHE A 609 -28.19 -18.59 5.52
N VAL A 610 -28.04 -17.26 5.68
CA VAL A 610 -27.69 -16.66 6.97
C VAL A 610 -28.78 -16.90 8.02
N SER A 611 -30.06 -16.87 7.63
CA SER A 611 -31.14 -17.14 8.57
C SER A 611 -31.12 -18.58 9.10
N GLN A 612 -30.80 -19.55 8.24
CA GLN A 612 -30.60 -20.94 8.67
C GLN A 612 -29.40 -21.09 9.61
N ALA A 613 -28.31 -20.36 9.35
CA ALA A 613 -27.14 -20.37 10.24
C ALA A 613 -27.47 -19.81 11.63
N LEU A 614 -28.21 -18.70 11.70
CA LEU A 614 -28.68 -18.15 12.98
C LEU A 614 -29.62 -19.11 13.73
N TYR A 615 -30.52 -19.78 13.02
CA TYR A 615 -31.42 -20.79 13.60
C TYR A 615 -30.64 -21.99 14.13
N ALA A 616 -29.64 -22.46 13.38
CA ALA A 616 -28.73 -23.51 13.84
C ALA A 616 -27.91 -23.07 15.08
N GLY A 617 -27.62 -21.78 15.19
CA GLY A 617 -27.07 -21.15 16.40
C GLY A 617 -28.07 -20.99 17.55
N GLY A 618 -29.29 -21.53 17.46
CA GLY A 618 -30.26 -21.55 18.56
C GLY A 618 -31.19 -20.34 18.64
N ILE A 619 -31.20 -19.45 17.64
CA ILE A 619 -32.20 -18.38 17.56
C ILE A 619 -33.57 -18.99 17.23
N ASN A 620 -34.54 -18.83 18.13
CA ASN A 620 -35.91 -19.32 17.92
C ASN A 620 -36.63 -18.54 16.80
N MET A 621 -37.38 -19.25 15.96
CA MET A 621 -38.25 -18.63 14.95
C MET A 621 -39.39 -17.86 15.60
N ARG A 622 -39.78 -16.73 15.01
CA ARG A 622 -40.98 -15.96 15.38
C ARG A 622 -42.04 -16.10 14.32
N GLU A 623 -43.10 -16.84 14.65
CA GLU A 623 -44.16 -17.24 13.72
C GLU A 623 -45.53 -16.67 14.13
N PRO A 624 -46.39 -16.32 13.16
CA PRO A 624 -47.79 -16.02 13.46
C PRO A 624 -48.56 -17.30 13.78
N SER A 625 -49.53 -17.19 14.68
CA SER A 625 -50.51 -18.25 14.95
C SER A 625 -51.93 -17.75 14.68
N PRO A 626 -52.70 -18.41 13.78
CA PRO A 626 -52.34 -19.58 12.98
C PRO A 626 -51.39 -19.23 11.81
N LEU A 627 -50.58 -20.21 11.38
CA LEU A 627 -49.63 -20.02 10.29
C LEU A 627 -50.34 -19.91 8.92
N PRO A 628 -50.24 -18.77 8.21
CA PRO A 628 -50.93 -18.59 6.93
C PRO A 628 -50.23 -19.36 5.80
N ASN A 629 -51.01 -19.81 4.82
CA ASN A 629 -50.52 -20.57 3.66
C ASN A 629 -50.02 -19.66 2.52
N ARG A 630 -49.27 -18.60 2.85
CA ARG A 630 -48.65 -17.63 1.92
C ARG A 630 -47.35 -17.08 2.50
N THR A 631 -46.44 -16.63 1.64
CA THR A 631 -45.26 -15.85 2.08
C THR A 631 -45.71 -14.59 2.80
N ILE A 632 -45.11 -14.32 3.96
CA ILE A 632 -45.47 -13.15 4.77
C ILE A 632 -44.51 -12.01 4.48
N THR A 633 -45.01 -10.96 3.85
CA THR A 633 -44.23 -9.80 3.41
C THR A 633 -44.11 -8.70 4.47
N ASP A 634 -44.98 -8.72 5.48
CA ASP A 634 -45.17 -7.64 6.46
C ASP A 634 -45.47 -8.23 7.86
N GLY A 635 -45.00 -7.55 8.92
CA GLY A 635 -45.14 -7.98 10.33
C GLY A 635 -43.81 -8.28 11.02
N ASP A 636 -43.87 -8.56 12.33
CA ASP A 636 -42.69 -8.83 13.18
C ASP A 636 -42.37 -10.33 13.28
N TYR A 637 -42.19 -10.97 12.12
CA TYR A 637 -41.99 -12.41 12.01
C TYR A 637 -40.63 -12.72 11.36
N TRP A 638 -39.99 -13.81 11.78
CA TRP A 638 -38.77 -14.36 11.18
C TRP A 638 -38.80 -15.88 11.33
N PHE A 639 -39.09 -16.55 10.23
CA PHE A 639 -39.23 -18.00 10.14
C PHE A 639 -39.12 -18.50 8.70
N GLY A 640 -38.68 -19.74 8.54
CA GLY A 640 -38.62 -20.44 7.27
C GLY A 640 -38.80 -21.93 7.45
N HIS A 641 -39.99 -22.43 7.09
CA HIS A 641 -40.26 -23.86 7.12
C HIS A 641 -39.68 -24.56 5.91
N THR A 642 -39.20 -25.77 6.15
CA THR A 642 -38.63 -26.68 5.16
C THR A 642 -39.71 -27.11 4.14
N TRP A 643 -39.31 -27.37 2.89
CA TRP A 643 -40.09 -27.88 1.73
C TRP A 643 -41.34 -27.12 1.20
N ARG A 644 -41.86 -26.04 1.82
CA ARG A 644 -43.03 -25.28 1.27
C ARG A 644 -42.74 -23.81 0.97
N ILE A 645 -42.82 -23.44 -0.32
CA ILE A 645 -42.47 -22.10 -0.82
C ILE A 645 -43.32 -20.96 -0.24
N ASN A 646 -44.51 -21.30 0.25
CA ASN A 646 -45.49 -20.36 0.77
C ASN A 646 -45.59 -20.37 2.31
N ARG A 647 -44.62 -20.94 3.03
CA ARG A 647 -44.56 -20.94 4.51
C ARG A 647 -43.23 -20.38 5.01
N VAL A 648 -42.93 -19.18 4.57
CA VAL A 648 -41.70 -18.45 4.90
C VAL A 648 -41.99 -16.96 5.03
N SER A 649 -41.28 -16.31 5.94
CA SER A 649 -41.32 -14.85 6.08
C SER A 649 -40.33 -14.20 5.11
N SER A 650 -40.68 -13.01 4.61
CA SER A 650 -39.78 -12.26 3.73
C SER A 650 -38.47 -11.84 4.44
N SER A 651 -38.52 -11.61 5.75
CA SER A 651 -37.34 -11.33 6.60
C SER A 651 -36.37 -12.51 6.71
N TRP A 652 -36.84 -13.75 6.47
CA TRP A 652 -35.99 -14.93 6.41
C TRP A 652 -35.24 -15.06 5.07
N ILE A 653 -35.86 -14.67 3.96
CA ILE A 653 -35.33 -14.96 2.60
C ILE A 653 -34.81 -13.74 1.83
N ASN A 654 -35.15 -12.51 2.21
CA ASN A 654 -34.80 -11.31 1.47
C ASN A 654 -33.88 -10.38 2.29
N ALA A 655 -32.72 -9.99 1.73
CA ALA A 655 -31.72 -9.20 2.44
C ALA A 655 -32.22 -7.85 3.00
N HIS A 656 -33.08 -7.15 2.24
CA HIS A 656 -33.64 -5.88 2.70
C HIS A 656 -34.69 -6.07 3.79
N LYS A 657 -35.51 -7.12 3.69
CA LYS A 657 -36.49 -7.46 4.73
C LYS A 657 -35.81 -8.02 5.99
N PHE A 658 -34.72 -8.76 5.84
CA PHE A 658 -33.84 -9.18 6.93
C PHE A 658 -33.34 -7.95 7.70
N TYR A 659 -32.85 -6.94 6.97
CA TYR A 659 -32.43 -5.67 7.57
C TYR A 659 -33.55 -5.00 8.37
N GLN A 660 -34.75 -4.91 7.80
CA GLN A 660 -35.90 -4.26 8.44
C GLN A 660 -36.34 -4.96 9.73
N TYR A 661 -36.24 -6.29 9.79
CA TYR A 661 -36.55 -7.08 10.98
C TYR A 661 -35.42 -6.97 12.00
N TRP A 662 -34.21 -7.42 11.66
CA TRP A 662 -33.12 -7.57 12.63
C TRP A 662 -32.58 -6.25 13.18
N SER A 663 -32.74 -5.14 12.43
CA SER A 663 -32.43 -3.80 12.95
C SER A 663 -33.23 -3.41 14.20
N LYS A 664 -34.35 -4.09 14.49
CA LYS A 664 -35.20 -3.85 15.66
C LYS A 664 -34.94 -4.83 16.81
N HIS A 665 -34.26 -5.95 16.54
CA HIS A 665 -34.13 -7.07 17.47
C HIS A 665 -32.70 -7.30 17.97
N VAL A 666 -31.70 -6.76 17.27
CA VAL A 666 -30.28 -6.93 17.58
C VAL A 666 -29.57 -5.60 17.44
N SER A 667 -28.64 -5.31 18.35
CA SER A 667 -27.78 -4.13 18.26
C SER A 667 -27.01 -4.13 16.94
N LYS A 668 -27.00 -2.99 16.26
CA LYS A 668 -26.34 -2.83 14.97
C LYS A 668 -25.50 -1.57 14.89
N SER A 669 -24.54 -1.55 13.98
CA SER A 669 -23.76 -0.38 13.58
C SER A 669 -23.71 -0.28 12.06
N GLU A 670 -23.61 0.93 11.51
CA GLU A 670 -23.36 1.16 10.09
C GLU A 670 -22.03 1.90 9.93
N THR A 671 -21.16 1.45 9.04
CA THR A 671 -19.85 2.06 8.85
C THR A 671 -19.41 2.06 7.39
N LEU A 672 -18.53 3.01 7.06
CA LEU A 672 -17.74 3.07 5.83
C LEU A 672 -16.26 2.76 6.11
N SER A 673 -15.92 2.31 7.32
CA SER A 673 -14.56 2.00 7.74
C SER A 673 -14.32 0.48 7.76
N PRO A 674 -13.48 -0.05 6.85
CA PRO A 674 -12.98 -1.41 6.92
C PRO A 674 -12.38 -1.78 8.29
N MET A 675 -11.68 -0.83 8.92
CA MET A 675 -11.06 -1.07 10.23
C MET A 675 -12.07 -1.21 11.36
N GLN A 676 -13.20 -0.51 11.27
CA GLN A 676 -14.27 -0.63 12.27
C GLN A 676 -14.93 -2.00 12.19
N ILE A 677 -15.08 -2.57 10.98
CA ILE A 677 -15.58 -3.93 10.77
C ILE A 677 -14.69 -4.96 11.48
N PHE A 678 -13.37 -4.85 11.29
CA PHE A 678 -12.43 -5.75 11.95
C PHE A 678 -12.45 -5.64 13.48
N HIS A 679 -12.64 -4.42 14.01
CA HIS A 679 -12.66 -4.19 15.44
C HIS A 679 -13.96 -4.70 16.09
N ASP A 680 -15.10 -4.40 15.47
CA ASP A 680 -16.41 -4.59 16.09
C ASP A 680 -16.94 -6.02 15.92
N MET A 681 -16.68 -6.66 14.77
CA MET A 681 -17.31 -7.93 14.40
C MET A 681 -16.54 -9.15 14.91
N ARG A 682 -17.29 -10.19 15.29
CA ARG A 682 -16.78 -11.49 15.74
C ARG A 682 -17.37 -12.63 14.90
N PRO A 683 -16.71 -13.80 14.80
CA PRO A 683 -17.31 -14.98 14.18
C PRO A 683 -18.68 -15.30 14.81
N GLY A 684 -19.70 -15.48 13.97
CA GLY A 684 -21.10 -15.63 14.37
C GLY A 684 -21.93 -14.35 14.29
N ASP A 685 -21.33 -13.19 14.04
CA ASP A 685 -22.03 -11.95 13.70
C ASP A 685 -22.44 -11.92 12.22
N VAL A 686 -23.38 -11.02 11.87
CA VAL A 686 -23.91 -10.88 10.50
C VAL A 686 -23.50 -9.54 9.90
N LEU A 687 -23.02 -9.56 8.67
CA LEU A 687 -22.64 -8.38 7.89
C LEU A 687 -23.59 -8.22 6.69
N GLN A 688 -24.03 -7.00 6.40
CA GLN A 688 -24.80 -6.70 5.19
C GLN A 688 -24.18 -5.55 4.40
N TYR A 689 -24.36 -5.60 3.08
CA TYR A 689 -24.01 -4.49 2.18
C TYR A 689 -25.24 -3.66 1.84
N LYS A 690 -25.09 -2.34 2.00
CA LYS A 690 -26.16 -1.37 1.81
C LYS A 690 -25.69 -0.28 0.85
N SER A 691 -26.42 -0.08 -0.24
CA SER A 691 -26.06 0.93 -1.24
C SER A 691 -26.12 2.34 -0.63
N VAL A 692 -25.08 3.15 -0.86
CA VAL A 692 -25.02 4.54 -0.38
C VAL A 692 -26.02 5.43 -1.11
N LYS A 693 -26.30 5.18 -2.40
CA LYS A 693 -27.16 6.04 -3.25
C LYS A 693 -28.66 5.91 -2.97
N GLY A 694 -29.11 4.82 -2.34
CA GLY A 694 -30.54 4.57 -2.13
C GLY A 694 -30.89 3.85 -0.83
N GLY A 695 -29.92 3.58 0.04
CA GLY A 695 -30.12 2.94 1.35
C GLY A 695 -30.63 1.49 1.30
N LYS A 696 -30.78 0.91 0.10
CA LYS A 696 -31.25 -0.46 -0.07
C LYS A 696 -30.11 -1.44 0.26
N VAL A 697 -30.36 -2.26 1.28
CA VAL A 697 -29.58 -3.47 1.55
C VAL A 697 -29.79 -4.50 0.45
N TRP A 698 -28.68 -5.00 -0.08
CA TRP A 698 -28.69 -5.92 -1.22
C TRP A 698 -28.06 -7.27 -0.92
N HIS A 699 -27.27 -7.41 0.16
CA HIS A 699 -26.61 -8.68 0.49
C HIS A 699 -26.47 -8.95 1.99
N THR A 700 -26.43 -10.23 2.37
CA THR A 700 -26.33 -10.70 3.76
C THR A 700 -25.30 -11.82 3.88
N LEU A 701 -24.42 -11.71 4.89
CA LEU A 701 -23.21 -12.52 5.05
C LEU A 701 -23.06 -12.97 6.50
N MET A 702 -22.47 -14.14 6.71
CA MET A 702 -22.05 -14.61 8.03
C MET A 702 -20.55 -14.35 8.21
N VAL A 703 -20.15 -13.74 9.32
CA VAL A 703 -18.73 -13.67 9.73
C VAL A 703 -18.32 -15.02 10.29
N THR A 704 -17.30 -15.64 9.70
CA THR A 704 -16.90 -17.02 10.06
C THR A 704 -15.49 -17.11 10.62
N ASP A 705 -14.64 -16.11 10.42
CA ASP A 705 -13.29 -16.08 11.01
C ASP A 705 -12.74 -14.64 11.09
N ARG A 706 -11.60 -14.43 11.76
CA ARG A 706 -10.84 -13.16 11.79
C ARG A 706 -9.33 -13.38 11.89
N ASP A 707 -8.55 -12.53 11.23
CA ASP A 707 -7.09 -12.49 11.39
C ASP A 707 -6.64 -11.18 12.04
N SER A 708 -6.12 -11.27 13.26
CA SER A 708 -5.61 -10.15 14.05
C SER A 708 -4.10 -9.93 13.95
N SER A 709 -3.38 -10.89 13.36
CA SER A 709 -1.93 -10.97 13.42
C SER A 709 -1.24 -10.31 12.22
N ASN A 710 -1.80 -10.51 11.02
CA ASN A 710 -1.12 -10.16 9.77
C ASN A 710 -1.90 -9.10 8.98
N LYS A 711 -3.20 -9.32 8.76
CA LYS A 711 -4.02 -8.45 7.88
C LYS A 711 -5.03 -7.56 8.59
N ARG A 712 -5.36 -7.82 9.87
CA ARG A 712 -6.44 -7.12 10.60
C ARG A 712 -7.75 -7.12 9.80
N THR A 713 -8.20 -8.31 9.39
CA THR A 713 -9.39 -8.51 8.55
C THR A 713 -10.35 -9.55 9.13
N ILE A 714 -11.57 -9.61 8.59
CA ILE A 714 -12.56 -10.67 8.87
C ILE A 714 -12.78 -11.54 7.63
N TYR A 715 -13.13 -12.80 7.87
CA TYR A 715 -13.53 -13.71 6.82
C TYR A 715 -15.02 -13.97 6.91
N ILE A 716 -15.68 -14.00 5.76
CA ILE A 716 -17.11 -14.22 5.64
C ILE A 716 -17.41 -15.46 4.80
N THR A 717 -18.60 -15.99 5.03
CA THR A 717 -19.19 -17.08 4.26
C THR A 717 -20.60 -16.67 3.80
N GLN A 718 -20.94 -16.96 2.55
CA GLN A 718 -22.17 -16.49 1.91
C GLN A 718 -22.67 -17.40 0.79
N HIS A 719 -23.94 -17.20 0.42
CA HIS A 719 -24.52 -17.65 -0.85
C HIS A 719 -24.74 -16.49 -1.83
N THR A 720 -24.96 -16.82 -3.11
CA THR A 720 -25.25 -15.88 -4.21
C THR A 720 -24.19 -14.78 -4.41
N PRO A 721 -23.01 -15.11 -4.97
CA PRO A 721 -22.53 -16.47 -5.25
C PRO A 721 -21.97 -17.16 -3.98
N PRO A 722 -21.89 -18.50 -3.96
CA PRO A 722 -21.30 -19.27 -2.87
C PRO A 722 -19.83 -18.87 -2.61
N ARG A 723 -19.49 -18.54 -1.36
CA ARG A 723 -18.11 -18.27 -0.91
C ARG A 723 -17.93 -18.79 0.50
N LYS A 724 -16.77 -19.40 0.78
CA LYS A 724 -16.38 -19.94 2.10
C LYS A 724 -15.10 -19.26 2.59
N ASN A 725 -15.13 -18.70 3.80
CA ASN A 725 -13.98 -18.02 4.45
C ASN A 725 -13.23 -17.08 3.49
N LYS A 726 -13.96 -16.18 2.84
CA LYS A 726 -13.38 -15.17 1.96
C LYS A 726 -13.19 -13.85 2.70
N ASP A 727 -12.09 -13.17 2.40
CA ASP A 727 -11.85 -11.83 2.92
C ASP A 727 -12.99 -10.91 2.45
N TYR A 728 -13.67 -10.26 3.39
CA TYR A 728 -14.84 -9.45 3.07
C TYR A 728 -14.50 -8.30 2.09
N ALA A 729 -13.26 -7.80 2.10
CA ALA A 729 -12.80 -6.71 1.24
C ALA A 729 -12.66 -7.11 -0.24
N GLU A 730 -12.54 -8.41 -0.54
CA GLU A 730 -12.55 -8.91 -1.92
C GLU A 730 -13.97 -8.86 -2.52
N ILE A 731 -15.00 -8.91 -1.68
CA ILE A 731 -16.39 -9.11 -2.12
C ILE A 731 -17.10 -7.78 -2.36
N ASP A 732 -16.77 -6.74 -1.58
CA ASP A 732 -17.30 -5.39 -1.77
C ASP A 732 -17.01 -4.83 -3.19
N LYS A 733 -15.95 -5.33 -3.84
CA LYS A 733 -15.51 -4.92 -5.18
C LYS A 733 -16.19 -5.67 -6.34
N ASP A 734 -16.92 -6.74 -6.06
CA ASP A 734 -17.42 -7.66 -7.08
C ASP A 734 -18.74 -7.23 -7.76
N ASN A 735 -19.33 -6.07 -7.40
CA ASN A 735 -20.63 -5.67 -7.94
C ASN A 735 -20.70 -4.17 -8.33
N SER A 736 -20.37 -3.88 -9.60
CA SER A 736 -20.35 -2.52 -10.19
C SER A 736 -21.73 -1.84 -10.24
N ASP A 737 -22.82 -2.60 -10.13
CA ASP A 737 -24.17 -2.13 -10.40
C ASP A 737 -24.82 -1.41 -9.19
N HIS A 738 -24.21 -1.47 -8.01
CA HIS A 738 -24.77 -0.89 -6.77
C HIS A 738 -24.00 0.32 -6.22
N GLY A 739 -22.87 0.69 -6.84
CA GLY A 739 -21.97 1.76 -6.40
C GLY A 739 -21.32 1.48 -5.05
N ASP A 740 -20.72 2.50 -4.43
CA ASP A 740 -20.13 2.40 -3.09
C ASP A 740 -21.17 1.86 -2.09
N SER A 741 -20.77 0.86 -1.29
CA SER A 741 -21.61 0.25 -0.27
C SER A 741 -21.12 0.63 1.12
N LYS A 742 -22.07 0.88 2.03
CA LYS A 742 -21.80 0.90 3.47
C LYS A 742 -22.10 -0.46 4.08
N TRP A 743 -21.41 -0.76 5.17
CA TRP A 743 -21.53 -2.02 5.89
C TRP A 743 -22.49 -1.88 7.06
N VAL A 744 -23.45 -2.80 7.18
CA VAL A 744 -24.33 -2.92 8.35
C VAL A 744 -23.87 -4.13 9.16
N GLN A 745 -23.48 -3.90 10.40
CA GLN A 745 -22.92 -4.88 11.33
C GLN A 745 -24.00 -5.24 12.36
N TYR A 746 -24.33 -6.53 12.52
CA TYR A 746 -25.24 -7.02 13.57
C TYR A 746 -24.50 -7.87 14.58
N PHE A 747 -24.63 -7.53 15.86
CA PHE A 747 -23.85 -8.12 16.94
C PHE A 747 -24.60 -9.26 17.64
N PHE A 748 -24.84 -10.36 16.92
CA PHE A 748 -25.55 -11.53 17.47
C PHE A 748 -24.77 -12.23 18.58
N THR A 749 -23.43 -12.19 18.53
CA THR A 749 -22.55 -12.71 19.59
C THR A 749 -22.71 -12.01 20.93
N ARG A 750 -23.47 -10.90 20.97
CA ARG A 750 -23.72 -10.08 22.16
C ARG A 750 -25.17 -10.21 22.68
N LEU A 751 -25.96 -11.12 22.11
CA LEU A 751 -27.26 -11.54 22.65
C LEU A 751 -27.05 -12.43 23.86
#